data_AF-A0A0H2R618-F1
#
_entry.id   AF-A0A0H2R618-F1
#
_cell.length_a   1.000
_cell.length_b   1.000
_cell.length_c   1.000
_cell.angle_alpha   90.00
_cell.angle_beta   90.00
_cell.angle_gamma   90.00
#
_symmetry.space_group_name_H-M   'P 1'
#
loop_
_entity.id
_entity.type
_entity.pdbx_description
1 polymer ?
#
loop_
_entity_poly.entity_id
_entity_poly.type
_entity_poly.pdbx_seq_one_letter_code
_entity_poly.pdbx_strand_id
1 'polypeptide(L)'
;MPFNRHHQTTAPRAHSNVEVIGLFRAPTISSIDTDATIDDQPGAGRTVGRFLSSLGSKLEDVLNKQAERVGLGPKAVADEICRLAGHRQIWITVTDCLGSPLEQCLPVPPGRKFNKTETKSLRKLCQKLIEYARSHVKSNQFIALEEIVQLAMKDPRIRVILAHCNLNRLITHYNEPNLLSATVKALGAVEFSDVHRIWTPIFLLCSEKPEAHSVVAHSRLVFVSMLDAIETIRDPPTSFLSARYFHRAVQESRSRDVPLKLSFFLSSFTRHYTRSASQSPSIIEWSTFEKCTIQEESTGNRPFIFDDEIFEMATVLDPDVFIRHLSFFLVQMFPISQGARNSSICRPSRYRFRGEGAPRLYRFLSDFTGSCDYCVHLSCTDHLSNNARIFLKGTIFVDKIIFTACVLTCHTTKREYNLLRHNEVNVWTELCSPLVSYMKSDCPKERSLATTLTDQFCTISRYCKLAAFRAAQEILVEMKPSLALANRIERSPGDYRVPRDLLRMFRPNSYGIWSFGVETFLTRTSFRNLSGLKITKRITYIDISQREFQNLIYMDIMELKGDVTVFMSVNGDEEPFCANGHHPILAFQSKEEPSKSFYIARVKLRDRTYYTHVEDGASFVTYQQEKYNVKFSRAVKFTEKRTSKFEVLVLRYDPVDYRSPLTEGELMDPTGPLGWINIYTRTEVSLADYLDWFP
;
A
#
# COMPACT_ATOMS: atom_id res chain seq x y z
N MET A 1 -5.04 65.65 -11.61
CA MET A 1 -4.84 66.74 -10.63
C MET A 1 -5.22 66.23 -9.23
N PRO A 2 -4.53 66.67 -8.16
CA PRO A 2 -3.77 65.77 -7.29
C PRO A 2 -4.26 65.63 -5.83
N PHE A 3 -3.73 64.59 -5.17
CA PHE A 3 -3.41 64.36 -3.75
C PHE A 3 -4.30 64.98 -2.65
N ASN A 4 -4.80 64.15 -1.72
CA ASN A 4 -4.12 63.75 -0.47
C ASN A 4 -5.14 63.28 0.57
N ARG A 5 -4.93 62.11 1.18
CA ARG A 5 -5.22 61.90 2.61
C ARG A 5 -4.44 60.69 3.12
N HIS A 6 -3.42 61.01 3.91
CA HIS A 6 -2.84 60.11 4.90
C HIS A 6 -3.93 59.63 5.86
N HIS A 7 -4.07 58.31 6.00
CA HIS A 7 -4.34 57.71 7.29
C HIS A 7 -3.41 56.51 7.48
N GLN A 8 -2.56 56.64 8.49
CA GLN A 8 -1.85 55.53 9.11
C GLN A 8 -2.88 54.51 9.60
N THR A 9 -2.81 53.29 9.07
CA THR A 9 -3.55 52.15 9.59
C THR A 9 -2.79 51.61 10.80
N THR A 10 -3.18 52.05 11.99
CA THR A 10 -2.86 51.36 13.23
C THR A 10 -3.47 49.96 13.20
N ALA A 11 -2.64 48.95 13.46
CA ALA A 11 -3.05 47.55 13.58
C ALA A 11 -4.19 47.39 14.62
N PRO A 12 -5.28 46.67 14.32
CA PRO A 12 -6.22 46.28 15.35
C PRO A 12 -5.62 45.12 16.15
N ARG A 13 -5.47 45.34 17.46
CA ARG A 13 -5.33 44.29 18.47
C ARG A 13 -6.42 43.24 18.26
N ALA A 14 -6.01 41.99 18.18
CA ALA A 14 -6.89 40.84 18.26
C ALA A 14 -7.55 40.81 19.65
N HIS A 15 -8.80 41.26 19.72
CA HIS A 15 -9.74 40.89 20.78
C HIS A 15 -10.76 39.93 20.17
N SER A 16 -10.42 38.65 20.12
CA SER A 16 -11.37 37.57 19.87
C SER A 16 -11.95 37.08 21.20
N ASN A 17 -12.80 37.89 21.82
CA ASN A 17 -13.79 37.38 22.78
C ASN A 17 -15.04 37.03 21.97
N VAL A 18 -14.98 35.95 21.20
CA VAL A 18 -16.19 35.23 20.81
C VAL A 18 -16.36 34.17 21.87
N GLU A 19 -17.12 34.50 22.92
CA GLU A 19 -17.71 33.47 23.77
C GLU A 19 -18.56 32.57 22.88
N VAL A 20 -18.07 31.36 22.65
CA VAL A 20 -18.89 30.26 22.17
C VAL A 20 -19.89 29.98 23.30
N ILE A 21 -21.07 30.59 23.21
CA ILE A 21 -22.21 30.26 24.05
C ILE A 21 -22.52 28.78 23.81
N GLY A 22 -22.10 27.93 24.75
CA GLY A 22 -22.48 26.53 24.78
C GLY A 22 -23.99 26.43 24.93
N LEU A 23 -24.68 26.17 23.82
CA LEU A 23 -26.10 25.80 23.81
C LEU A 23 -26.24 24.43 24.48
N PHE A 24 -26.45 24.45 25.80
CA PHE A 24 -26.88 23.26 26.54
C PHE A 24 -28.32 22.93 26.17
N ARG A 25 -28.52 21.72 25.65
CA ARG A 25 -29.82 21.14 25.30
C ARG A 25 -30.62 20.91 26.58
N ALA A 26 -31.66 21.71 26.81
CA ALA A 26 -32.71 21.34 27.75
C ALA A 26 -33.45 20.12 27.19
N PRO A 27 -33.63 19.03 27.97
CA PRO A 27 -34.42 17.89 27.52
C PRO A 27 -35.87 18.33 27.37
N THR A 28 -36.34 18.41 26.12
CA THR A 28 -37.76 18.49 25.81
C THR A 28 -38.41 17.17 26.21
N ILE A 29 -39.07 17.16 27.36
CA ILE A 29 -39.99 16.10 27.74
C ILE A 29 -41.20 16.25 26.81
N SER A 30 -41.27 15.45 25.76
CA SER A 30 -42.47 15.40 24.92
C SER A 30 -43.59 14.78 25.75
N SER A 31 -44.63 15.55 26.07
CA SER A 31 -45.90 14.98 26.50
C SER A 31 -46.50 14.23 25.31
N ILE A 32 -46.17 12.94 25.21
CA ILE A 32 -46.78 12.02 24.26
C ILE A 32 -48.18 11.77 24.78
N ASP A 33 -49.17 12.14 23.97
CA ASP A 33 -50.58 11.89 24.22
C ASP A 33 -50.83 10.37 24.29
N THR A 34 -51.62 9.93 25.27
CA THR A 34 -51.71 8.51 25.68
C THR A 34 -52.43 7.64 24.63
N ASP A 35 -53.00 8.26 23.60
CA ASP A 35 -53.68 7.61 22.46
C ASP A 35 -52.87 7.64 21.15
N ALA A 36 -51.60 8.08 21.18
CA ALA A 36 -50.73 7.95 20.02
C ALA A 36 -50.44 6.47 19.74
N THR A 37 -51.13 5.90 18.74
CA THR A 37 -50.88 4.55 18.22
C THR A 37 -49.38 4.38 17.97
N ILE A 38 -48.72 3.50 18.73
CA ILE A 38 -47.30 3.18 18.58
C ILE A 38 -47.02 2.80 17.13
N ASP A 39 -46.32 3.67 16.41
CA ASP A 39 -45.79 3.36 15.09
C ASP A 39 -44.98 2.06 15.18
N ASP A 40 -45.11 1.20 14.18
CA ASP A 40 -44.37 -0.06 14.04
C ASP A 40 -44.92 -1.30 14.79
N GLN A 41 -46.16 -1.26 15.32
CA GLN A 41 -46.88 -2.47 15.74
C GLN A 41 -47.07 -3.45 14.55
N PRO A 42 -46.91 -4.78 14.75
CA PRO A 42 -47.13 -5.76 13.69
C PRO A 42 -48.63 -5.81 13.31
N GLY A 43 -48.96 -5.35 12.10
CA GLY A 43 -50.32 -5.36 11.59
C GLY A 43 -50.38 -5.10 10.08
N ALA A 44 -51.52 -5.41 9.45
CA ALA A 44 -51.70 -5.30 7.99
C ALA A 44 -51.39 -3.88 7.45
N GLY A 45 -51.68 -2.84 8.24
CA GLY A 45 -51.36 -1.45 7.92
C GLY A 45 -49.86 -1.19 7.73
N ARG A 46 -48.97 -1.88 8.46
CA ARG A 46 -47.51 -1.73 8.33
C ARG A 46 -46.99 -2.26 7.01
N THR A 47 -47.50 -3.41 6.55
CA THR A 47 -47.11 -3.99 5.26
C THR A 47 -47.52 -3.06 4.11
N VAL A 48 -48.74 -2.52 4.17
CA VAL A 48 -49.24 -1.55 3.18
C VAL A 48 -48.44 -0.24 3.25
N GLY A 49 -48.14 0.28 4.45
CA GLY A 49 -47.34 1.49 4.63
C GLY A 49 -45.92 1.35 4.09
N ARG A 50 -45.25 0.22 4.32
CA ARG A 50 -43.93 -0.10 3.74
C ARG A 50 -43.98 -0.23 2.23
N PHE A 51 -45.04 -0.85 1.70
CA PHE A 51 -45.25 -0.97 0.27
C PHE A 51 -45.43 0.41 -0.38
N LEU A 52 -46.32 1.25 0.17
CA LEU A 52 -46.56 2.61 -0.33
C LEU A 52 -45.32 3.50 -0.20
N SER A 53 -44.58 3.40 0.90
CA SER A 53 -43.31 4.12 1.07
C SER A 53 -42.28 3.69 0.03
N SER A 54 -42.17 2.37 -0.22
CA SER A 54 -41.29 1.84 -1.27
C SER A 54 -41.74 2.25 -2.67
N LEU A 55 -43.05 2.40 -2.91
CA LEU A 55 -43.57 2.85 -4.20
C LEU A 55 -43.31 4.35 -4.38
N GLY A 56 -43.53 5.14 -3.32
CA GLY A 56 -43.22 6.56 -3.27
C GLY A 56 -41.76 6.86 -3.58
N SER A 57 -40.82 6.15 -2.92
CA SER A 57 -39.39 6.32 -3.19
C SER A 57 -39.01 5.97 -4.63
N LYS A 58 -39.61 4.92 -5.21
CA LYS A 58 -39.36 4.53 -6.61
C LYS A 58 -39.94 5.54 -7.60
N LEU A 59 -41.13 6.07 -7.33
CA LEU A 59 -41.75 7.08 -8.17
C LEU A 59 -40.95 8.39 -8.12
N GLU A 60 -40.52 8.80 -6.92
CA GLU A 60 -39.65 9.95 -6.71
C GLU A 60 -38.33 9.79 -7.49
N ASP A 61 -37.70 8.61 -7.46
CA ASP A 61 -36.50 8.33 -8.25
C ASP A 61 -36.73 8.43 -9.76
N VAL A 62 -37.86 7.94 -10.26
CA VAL A 62 -38.21 8.02 -11.69
C VAL A 62 -38.47 9.47 -12.10
N LEU A 63 -39.21 10.23 -11.29
CA LEU A 63 -39.49 11.64 -11.55
C LEU A 63 -38.22 12.50 -11.45
N ASN A 64 -37.34 12.24 -10.49
CA ASN A 64 -36.05 12.91 -10.38
C ASN A 64 -35.18 12.61 -11.61
N LYS A 65 -35.10 11.36 -12.06
CA LYS A 65 -34.38 11.01 -13.31
C LYS A 65 -35.00 11.67 -14.55
N GLN A 66 -36.32 11.78 -14.61
CA GLN A 66 -36.99 12.45 -15.72
C GLN A 66 -36.74 13.97 -15.67
N ALA A 67 -36.80 14.60 -14.50
CA ALA A 67 -36.46 16.01 -14.32
C ALA A 67 -35.00 16.29 -14.70
N GLU A 68 -34.07 15.39 -14.34
CA GLU A 68 -32.67 15.46 -14.81
C GLU A 68 -32.56 15.41 -16.34
N ARG A 69 -33.30 14.51 -17.00
CA ARG A 69 -33.34 14.42 -18.48
C ARG A 69 -33.90 15.68 -19.15
N VAL A 70 -34.83 16.36 -18.49
CA VAL A 70 -35.42 17.63 -18.98
C VAL A 70 -34.53 18.83 -18.61
N GLY A 71 -33.38 18.61 -17.96
CA GLY A 71 -32.44 19.66 -17.58
C GLY A 71 -32.89 20.48 -16.36
N LEU A 72 -33.81 19.93 -15.56
CA LEU A 72 -34.39 20.57 -14.37
C LEU A 72 -33.81 20.04 -13.06
N GLY A 73 -32.75 19.24 -13.09
CA GLY A 73 -32.02 18.81 -11.90
C GLY A 73 -30.86 19.74 -11.53
N PRO A 74 -30.37 19.71 -10.27
CA PRO A 74 -29.20 20.49 -9.85
C PRO A 74 -27.95 20.19 -10.70
N LYS A 75 -27.75 18.92 -11.07
CA LYS A 75 -26.65 18.50 -11.95
C LYS A 75 -26.74 19.13 -13.33
N ALA A 76 -27.93 19.15 -13.94
CA ALA A 76 -28.12 19.79 -15.24
C ALA A 76 -27.88 21.31 -15.20
N VAL A 77 -28.24 21.96 -14.08
CA VAL A 77 -27.90 23.37 -13.87
C VAL A 77 -26.39 23.58 -13.74
N ALA A 78 -25.69 22.70 -13.02
CA ALA A 78 -24.23 22.74 -12.92
C ALA A 78 -23.54 22.50 -14.28
N ASP A 79 -24.05 21.57 -15.08
CA ASP A 79 -23.59 21.32 -16.46
C ASP A 79 -23.81 22.54 -17.35
N GLU A 80 -24.94 23.22 -17.23
CA GLU A 80 -25.25 24.46 -17.96
C GLU A 80 -24.34 25.62 -17.53
N ILE A 81 -24.04 25.73 -16.22
CA ILE A 81 -23.03 26.66 -15.70
C ILE A 81 -21.67 26.35 -16.33
N CYS A 82 -21.26 25.08 -16.35
CA CYS A 82 -20.01 24.65 -16.96
C CYS A 82 -19.98 25.00 -18.46
N ARG A 83 -21.07 24.75 -19.18
CA ARG A 83 -21.21 25.07 -20.60
C ARG A 83 -21.03 26.57 -20.85
N LEU A 84 -21.74 27.43 -20.11
CA LEU A 84 -21.64 28.88 -20.26
C LEU A 84 -20.27 29.44 -19.83
N ALA A 85 -19.64 28.83 -18.84
CA ALA A 85 -18.29 29.20 -18.40
C ALA A 85 -17.19 28.83 -19.41
N GLY A 86 -17.55 28.03 -20.43
CA GLY A 86 -16.65 27.51 -21.45
C GLY A 86 -15.95 26.22 -21.03
N HIS A 87 -16.33 25.59 -19.92
CA HIS A 87 -15.79 24.29 -19.49
C HIS A 87 -16.29 23.12 -20.32
N ARG A 88 -17.18 23.35 -21.31
CA ARG A 88 -17.54 22.28 -22.24
C ARG A 88 -16.27 21.81 -22.91
N GLN A 89 -15.87 20.61 -22.51
CA GLN A 89 -14.69 19.90 -22.92
C GLN A 89 -14.54 20.03 -24.43
N ILE A 90 -13.55 20.79 -24.88
CA ILE A 90 -12.85 20.38 -26.09
C ILE A 90 -12.09 19.13 -25.63
N TRP A 91 -12.77 17.99 -25.62
CA TRP A 91 -12.08 16.71 -25.56
C TRP A 91 -11.33 16.64 -26.87
N ILE A 92 -10.05 17.00 -26.83
CA ILE A 92 -9.18 16.64 -27.93
C ILE A 92 -8.85 15.19 -27.67
N THR A 93 -9.31 14.32 -28.57
CA THR A 93 -8.76 12.97 -28.65
C THR A 93 -7.34 13.13 -29.13
N VAL A 94 -6.39 13.15 -28.18
CA VAL A 94 -4.97 13.15 -28.49
C VAL A 94 -4.59 11.68 -28.60
N THR A 95 -4.20 11.26 -29.80
CA THR A 95 -3.60 9.94 -29.97
C THR A 95 -2.23 9.98 -29.29
N ASP A 96 -2.01 9.14 -28.28
CA ASP A 96 -0.69 9.03 -27.65
C ASP A 96 0.34 8.41 -28.61
N CYS A 97 1.60 8.35 -28.18
CA CYS A 97 2.70 7.75 -28.95
C CYS A 97 2.47 6.26 -29.27
N LEU A 98 1.52 5.61 -28.59
CA LEU A 98 1.15 4.20 -28.73
C LEU A 98 -0.13 4.00 -29.56
N GLY A 99 -0.70 5.06 -30.14
CA GLY A 99 -1.92 4.96 -30.95
C GLY A 99 -3.23 4.93 -30.13
N SER A 100 -3.16 5.07 -28.80
CA SER A 100 -4.34 5.03 -27.95
C SER A 100 -4.99 6.42 -27.86
N PRO A 101 -6.31 6.53 -28.09
CA PRO A 101 -7.03 7.80 -27.94
C PRO A 101 -7.08 8.18 -26.45
N LEU A 102 -6.37 9.24 -26.08
CA LEU A 102 -6.48 9.88 -24.78
C LEU A 102 -7.41 11.09 -24.90
N GLU A 103 -8.54 11.03 -24.22
CA GLU A 103 -9.43 12.18 -24.10
C GLU A 103 -8.82 13.20 -23.14
N GLN A 104 -8.33 14.33 -23.67
CA GLN A 104 -7.76 15.39 -22.85
C GLN A 104 -8.70 16.60 -22.80
N CYS A 105 -9.08 17.00 -21.58
CA CYS A 105 -9.84 18.23 -21.34
C CYS A 105 -8.87 19.42 -21.31
N LEU A 106 -8.93 20.30 -22.30
CA LEU A 106 -8.18 21.56 -22.23
C LEU A 106 -8.91 22.54 -21.30
N PRO A 107 -8.22 23.07 -20.26
CA PRO A 107 -8.80 24.12 -19.44
C PRO A 107 -9.11 25.36 -20.30
N VAL A 108 -10.20 26.05 -20.00
CA VAL A 108 -10.49 27.37 -20.57
C VAL A 108 -9.25 28.24 -20.39
N PRO A 109 -8.75 28.93 -21.43
CA PRO A 109 -7.52 29.70 -21.33
C PRO A 109 -7.63 30.66 -20.13
N PRO A 110 -6.68 30.59 -19.18
CA PRO A 110 -6.68 31.46 -18.02
C PRO A 110 -6.71 32.91 -18.49
N GLY A 111 -7.72 33.68 -18.05
CA GLY A 111 -7.84 35.10 -18.37
C GLY A 111 -9.07 35.52 -19.20
N ARG A 112 -9.89 34.60 -19.72
CA ARG A 112 -11.19 35.00 -20.30
C ARG A 112 -12.07 35.62 -19.21
N LYS A 113 -12.36 36.91 -19.32
CA LYS A 113 -13.36 37.58 -18.49
C LYS A 113 -14.75 37.30 -19.04
N PHE A 114 -15.70 36.99 -18.17
CA PHE A 114 -17.10 36.90 -18.57
C PHE A 114 -17.62 38.29 -18.92
N ASN A 115 -18.38 38.40 -20.00
CA ASN A 115 -19.08 39.64 -20.30
C ASN A 115 -20.24 39.86 -19.30
N LYS A 116 -20.83 41.06 -19.30
CA LYS A 116 -21.92 41.41 -18.36
C LYS A 116 -23.13 40.48 -18.50
N THR A 117 -23.46 40.06 -19.72
CA THR A 117 -24.60 39.19 -20.02
C THR A 117 -24.35 37.76 -19.52
N GLU A 118 -23.17 37.19 -19.80
CA GLU A 118 -22.72 35.89 -19.30
C GLU A 118 -22.72 35.87 -17.77
N THR A 119 -22.15 36.90 -17.13
CA THR A 119 -22.12 37.02 -15.66
C THR A 119 -23.53 37.05 -15.08
N LYS A 120 -24.46 37.77 -15.72
CA LYS A 120 -25.88 37.81 -15.29
C LYS A 120 -26.55 36.44 -15.44
N SER A 121 -26.31 35.74 -16.55
CA SER A 121 -26.85 34.39 -16.78
C SER A 121 -26.28 33.36 -15.80
N LEU A 122 -24.95 33.36 -15.61
CA LEU A 122 -24.28 32.50 -14.63
C LEU A 122 -24.76 32.77 -13.21
N ARG A 123 -24.95 34.05 -12.83
CA ARG A 123 -25.52 34.41 -11.53
C ARG A 123 -26.92 33.83 -11.33
N LYS A 124 -27.79 33.90 -12.34
CA LYS A 124 -29.14 33.30 -12.26
C LYS A 124 -29.07 31.78 -12.07
N LEU A 125 -28.19 31.09 -12.78
CA LEU A 125 -28.02 29.65 -12.62
C LEU A 125 -27.43 29.27 -11.26
N CYS A 126 -26.44 30.04 -10.76
CA CYS A 126 -25.89 29.86 -9.41
C CYS A 126 -26.97 30.06 -8.34
N GLN A 127 -27.85 31.07 -8.49
CA GLN A 127 -29.00 31.27 -7.61
C GLN A 127 -29.96 30.09 -7.66
N LYS A 128 -30.24 29.56 -8.86
CA LYS A 128 -31.06 28.36 -9.02
C LYS A 128 -30.45 27.13 -8.34
N LEU A 129 -29.12 26.99 -8.37
CA LEU A 129 -28.41 25.91 -7.68
C LEU A 129 -28.53 26.04 -6.14
N ILE A 130 -28.41 27.28 -5.62
CA ILE A 130 -28.68 27.58 -4.20
C ILE A 130 -30.13 27.28 -3.82
N GLU A 131 -31.09 27.45 -4.75
CA GLU A 131 -32.49 27.06 -4.51
C GLU A 131 -32.66 25.55 -4.43
N TYR A 132 -31.97 24.76 -5.27
CA TYR A 132 -31.96 23.30 -5.12
C TYR A 132 -31.32 22.84 -3.81
N ALA A 133 -30.26 23.52 -3.35
CA ALA A 133 -29.65 23.24 -2.04
C ALA A 133 -30.63 23.45 -0.86
N ARG A 134 -31.73 24.18 -1.09
CA ARG A 134 -32.83 24.39 -0.13
C ARG A 134 -34.09 23.61 -0.45
N SER A 135 -34.07 22.76 -1.48
CA SER A 135 -35.23 21.95 -1.84
C SER A 135 -35.68 21.11 -0.65
N HIS A 136 -36.98 20.79 -0.56
CA HIS A 136 -37.48 19.83 0.43
C HIS A 136 -37.02 18.39 0.11
N VAL A 137 -36.52 18.15 -1.10
CA VAL A 137 -36.00 16.87 -1.55
C VAL A 137 -34.52 16.73 -1.16
N LYS A 138 -34.24 15.87 -0.18
CA LYS A 138 -32.90 15.67 0.39
C LYS A 138 -31.82 15.28 -0.62
N SER A 139 -32.15 14.44 -1.60
CA SER A 139 -31.22 14.07 -2.68
C SER A 139 -30.79 15.27 -3.52
N ASN A 140 -31.74 16.13 -3.90
CA ASN A 140 -31.48 17.36 -4.63
C ASN A 140 -30.62 18.34 -3.83
N GLN A 141 -30.81 18.43 -2.50
CA GLN A 141 -29.97 19.25 -1.63
C GLN A 141 -28.51 18.80 -1.68
N PHE A 142 -28.25 17.50 -1.45
CA PHE A 142 -26.87 16.97 -1.46
C PHE A 142 -26.19 17.13 -2.81
N ILE A 143 -26.89 16.85 -3.92
CA ILE A 143 -26.33 17.02 -5.26
C ILE A 143 -26.00 18.50 -5.49
N ALA A 144 -26.91 19.42 -5.18
CA ALA A 144 -26.67 20.85 -5.36
C ALA A 144 -25.47 21.36 -4.54
N LEU A 145 -25.36 20.95 -3.27
CA LEU A 145 -24.25 21.32 -2.39
C LEU A 145 -22.92 20.78 -2.91
N GLU A 146 -22.88 19.53 -3.35
CA GLU A 146 -21.68 18.93 -3.95
C GLU A 146 -21.29 19.65 -5.26
N GLU A 147 -22.24 19.97 -6.13
CA GLU A 147 -21.98 20.72 -7.36
C GLU A 147 -21.48 22.14 -7.09
N ILE A 148 -21.96 22.81 -6.03
CA ILE A 148 -21.41 24.11 -5.60
C ILE A 148 -19.92 23.98 -5.24
N VAL A 149 -19.55 22.96 -4.46
CA VAL A 149 -18.14 22.71 -4.10
C VAL A 149 -17.31 22.47 -5.38
N GLN A 150 -17.78 21.59 -6.26
CA GLN A 150 -17.07 21.25 -7.50
C GLN A 150 -16.88 22.46 -8.41
N LEU A 151 -17.93 23.27 -8.62
CA LEU A 151 -17.88 24.48 -9.43
C LEU A 151 -16.91 25.51 -8.85
N ALA A 152 -16.96 25.74 -7.54
CA ALA A 152 -16.09 26.69 -6.85
C ALA A 152 -14.61 26.28 -6.92
N MET A 153 -14.33 24.96 -6.87
CA MET A 153 -12.98 24.41 -7.02
C MET A 153 -12.47 24.45 -8.47
N LYS A 154 -13.36 24.21 -9.45
CA LYS A 154 -13.01 24.11 -10.87
C LYS A 154 -12.71 25.46 -11.50
N ASP A 155 -13.47 26.51 -11.17
CA ASP A 155 -13.31 27.83 -11.76
C ASP A 155 -13.38 28.96 -10.72
N PRO A 156 -12.27 29.68 -10.49
CA PRO A 156 -12.26 30.80 -9.55
C PRO A 156 -13.23 31.92 -9.94
N ARG A 157 -13.59 32.08 -11.22
CA ARG A 157 -14.57 33.08 -11.67
C ARG A 157 -15.98 32.71 -11.26
N ILE A 158 -16.34 31.43 -11.36
CA ILE A 158 -17.64 30.92 -10.88
C ILE A 158 -17.71 31.05 -9.37
N ARG A 159 -16.64 30.74 -8.65
CA ARG A 159 -16.55 30.96 -7.20
C ARG A 159 -16.82 32.41 -6.82
N VAL A 160 -16.22 33.38 -7.53
CA VAL A 160 -16.50 34.80 -7.31
C VAL A 160 -17.99 35.10 -7.56
N ILE A 161 -18.61 34.56 -8.61
CA ILE A 161 -20.05 34.75 -8.87
C ILE A 161 -20.90 34.16 -7.74
N LEU A 162 -20.56 32.96 -7.24
CA LEU A 162 -21.21 32.32 -6.09
C LEU A 162 -21.06 33.16 -4.82
N ALA A 163 -19.89 33.74 -4.55
CA ALA A 163 -19.65 34.61 -3.42
C ALA A 163 -20.50 35.91 -3.45
N HIS A 164 -20.90 36.36 -4.64
CA HIS A 164 -21.83 37.49 -4.81
C HIS A 164 -23.31 37.07 -4.74
N CYS A 165 -23.60 35.77 -4.64
CA CYS A 165 -24.96 35.30 -4.37
C CYS A 165 -25.24 35.38 -2.86
N ASN A 166 -26.52 35.36 -2.48
CA ASN A 166 -26.91 35.38 -1.07
C ASN A 166 -26.63 34.01 -0.41
N LEU A 167 -25.39 33.77 0.01
CA LEU A 167 -24.94 32.51 0.63
C LEU A 167 -25.65 32.19 1.94
N ASN A 168 -26.21 33.18 2.64
CA ASN A 168 -27.05 32.95 3.83
C ASN A 168 -28.26 32.06 3.51
N ARG A 169 -28.67 31.98 2.23
CA ARG A 169 -29.71 31.05 1.78
C ARG A 169 -29.27 29.58 1.86
N LEU A 170 -27.97 29.27 1.86
CA LEU A 170 -27.48 27.90 2.01
C LEU A 170 -27.59 27.38 3.45
N ILE A 171 -27.66 28.27 4.45
CA ILE A 171 -27.82 27.88 5.85
C ILE A 171 -29.15 27.14 5.98
N THR A 172 -29.08 25.83 6.21
CA THR A 172 -30.25 24.97 6.32
C THR A 172 -30.89 25.12 7.70
N HIS A 173 -32.22 25.11 7.76
CA HIS A 173 -32.96 25.02 9.03
C HIS A 173 -33.14 23.58 9.52
N TYR A 174 -32.54 22.62 8.81
CA TYR A 174 -32.66 21.21 9.12
C TYR A 174 -31.56 20.76 10.08
N ASN A 175 -31.92 19.90 11.02
CA ASN A 175 -31.01 19.39 12.05
C ASN A 175 -30.27 18.10 11.62
N GLU A 176 -30.31 17.70 10.34
CA GLU A 176 -29.58 16.50 9.94
C GLU A 176 -28.06 16.77 9.85
N PRO A 177 -27.23 16.01 10.58
CA PRO A 177 -25.79 16.28 10.69
C PRO A 177 -25.06 16.18 9.34
N ASN A 178 -25.48 15.25 8.48
CA ASN A 178 -24.88 15.07 7.16
C ASN A 178 -25.16 16.28 6.24
N LEU A 179 -26.38 16.82 6.30
CA LEU A 179 -26.76 17.98 5.49
C LEU A 179 -26.04 19.24 5.99
N LEU A 180 -25.98 19.44 7.31
CA LEU A 180 -25.19 20.52 7.93
C LEU A 180 -23.72 20.44 7.51
N SER A 181 -23.12 19.24 7.54
CA SER A 181 -21.74 19.04 7.08
C SER A 181 -21.57 19.40 5.60
N ALA A 182 -22.48 18.97 4.73
CA ALA A 182 -22.44 19.30 3.30
C ALA A 182 -22.61 20.81 3.04
N THR A 183 -23.49 21.48 3.80
CA THR A 183 -23.68 22.93 3.74
C THR A 183 -22.42 23.68 4.16
N VAL A 184 -21.79 23.30 5.28
CA VAL A 184 -20.53 23.90 5.75
C VAL A 184 -19.43 23.73 4.70
N LYS A 185 -19.34 22.55 4.07
CA LYS A 185 -18.38 22.31 2.98
C LYS A 185 -18.66 23.19 1.75
N ALA A 186 -19.92 23.34 1.34
CA ALA A 186 -20.29 24.19 0.21
C ALA A 186 -19.99 25.67 0.49
N LEU A 187 -20.30 26.16 1.68
CA LEU A 187 -19.96 27.53 2.11
C LEU A 187 -18.45 27.74 2.14
N GLY A 188 -17.72 26.84 2.81
CA GLY A 188 -16.25 26.90 2.89
C GLY A 188 -15.57 26.88 1.52
N ALA A 189 -16.08 26.08 0.58
CA ALA A 189 -15.55 26.04 -0.79
C ALA A 189 -15.76 27.35 -1.56
N VAL A 190 -16.70 28.20 -1.17
CA VAL A 190 -16.88 29.53 -1.77
C VAL A 190 -16.03 30.58 -1.03
N GLU A 191 -16.04 30.52 0.30
CA GLU A 191 -15.48 31.54 1.21
C GLU A 191 -13.95 31.44 1.41
N PHE A 192 -13.37 30.24 1.45
CA PHE A 192 -11.95 30.03 1.79
C PHE A 192 -10.98 30.36 0.64
N SER A 193 -10.97 31.62 0.20
CA SER A 193 -10.14 32.11 -0.92
C SER A 193 -8.65 31.82 -0.78
N ASP A 194 -8.13 31.75 0.45
CA ASP A 194 -6.72 31.47 0.70
C ASP A 194 -6.33 30.04 0.30
N VAL A 195 -7.19 29.06 0.57
CA VAL A 195 -6.95 27.65 0.16
C VAL A 195 -6.86 27.58 -1.36
N HIS A 196 -7.77 28.23 -2.08
CA HIS A 196 -7.72 28.31 -3.54
C HIS A 196 -6.42 28.96 -4.04
N ARG A 197 -5.97 30.04 -3.39
CA ARG A 197 -4.74 30.75 -3.74
C ARG A 197 -3.51 29.87 -3.54
N ILE A 198 -3.46 29.11 -2.44
CA ILE A 198 -2.37 28.19 -2.12
C ILE A 198 -2.28 27.05 -3.13
N TRP A 199 -3.41 26.47 -3.52
CA TRP A 199 -3.45 25.33 -4.43
C TRP A 199 -3.30 25.70 -5.91
N THR A 200 -3.62 26.93 -6.31
CA THR A 200 -3.54 27.36 -7.72
C THR A 200 -2.15 27.15 -8.34
N PRO A 201 -1.03 27.61 -7.73
CA PRO A 201 0.32 27.34 -8.25
C PRO A 201 0.65 25.85 -8.42
N ILE A 202 0.14 24.99 -7.53
CA ILE A 202 0.36 23.54 -7.58
C ILE A 202 -0.32 22.95 -8.83
N PHE A 203 -1.53 23.40 -9.19
CA PHE A 203 -2.21 22.94 -10.42
C PHE A 203 -1.58 23.45 -11.70
N LEU A 204 -1.00 24.65 -11.69
CA LEU A 204 -0.25 25.15 -12.84
C LEU A 204 0.91 24.22 -13.16
N LEU A 205 1.61 23.68 -12.15
CA LEU A 205 2.64 22.66 -12.36
C LEU A 205 2.10 21.34 -12.93
N CYS A 206 0.90 20.92 -12.54
CA CYS A 206 0.28 19.73 -13.11
C CYS A 206 -0.07 19.93 -14.60
N SER A 207 -0.37 21.18 -14.97
CA SER A 207 -0.91 21.54 -16.28
C SER A 207 0.16 21.89 -17.32
N GLU A 208 1.27 22.50 -16.91
CA GLU A 208 2.33 22.96 -17.81
C GLU A 208 3.18 21.80 -18.33
N LYS A 209 3.36 21.74 -19.66
CA LYS A 209 4.41 20.90 -20.24
C LYS A 209 5.76 21.52 -19.81
N PRO A 210 6.73 20.71 -19.34
CA PRO A 210 8.01 21.23 -18.89
C PRO A 210 8.79 21.82 -20.07
N GLU A 211 8.65 23.12 -20.32
CA GLU A 211 9.56 23.85 -21.20
C GLU A 211 10.89 24.03 -20.47
N ALA A 212 11.99 23.63 -21.12
CA ALA A 212 13.31 23.47 -20.51
C ALA A 212 13.89 24.75 -19.87
N HIS A 213 13.37 25.93 -20.19
CA HIS A 213 13.95 27.22 -19.80
C HIS A 213 13.31 27.89 -18.57
N SER A 214 12.20 27.35 -18.03
CA SER A 214 11.40 27.99 -16.96
C SER A 214 11.61 27.39 -15.55
N VAL A 215 12.45 26.36 -15.42
CA VAL A 215 12.44 25.42 -14.26
C VAL A 215 12.91 26.04 -12.93
N VAL A 216 13.75 27.08 -12.94
CA VAL A 216 14.39 27.59 -11.71
C VAL A 216 13.45 28.47 -10.87
N ALA A 217 12.78 29.45 -11.47
CA ALA A 217 11.90 30.37 -10.74
C ALA A 217 10.67 29.65 -10.16
N HIS A 218 10.11 28.69 -10.89
CA HIS A 218 8.96 27.89 -10.45
C HIS A 218 9.27 27.05 -9.21
N SER A 219 10.52 26.61 -9.03
CA SER A 219 10.87 25.70 -7.94
C SER A 219 10.69 26.30 -6.55
N ARG A 220 11.02 27.60 -6.39
CA ARG A 220 10.97 28.26 -5.08
C ARG A 220 9.54 28.60 -4.66
N LEU A 221 8.74 29.10 -5.61
CA LEU A 221 7.34 29.44 -5.35
C LEU A 221 6.56 28.20 -4.91
N VAL A 222 6.83 27.07 -5.57
CA VAL A 222 6.14 25.82 -5.30
C VAL A 222 6.46 25.33 -3.89
N PHE A 223 7.72 25.34 -3.47
CA PHE A 223 8.08 24.87 -2.12
C PHE A 223 7.36 25.65 -1.01
N VAL A 224 7.20 26.98 -1.16
CA VAL A 224 6.42 27.79 -0.22
C VAL A 224 4.95 27.38 -0.24
N SER A 225 4.34 27.25 -1.41
CA SER A 225 2.94 26.78 -1.53
C SER A 225 2.74 25.35 -1.01
N MET A 226 3.76 24.48 -1.05
CA MET A 226 3.67 23.13 -0.48
C MET A 226 3.50 23.15 1.04
N LEU A 227 4.27 23.99 1.75
CA LEU A 227 4.16 24.12 3.21
C LEU A 227 2.80 24.70 3.60
N ASP A 228 2.37 25.76 2.91
CA ASP A 228 1.05 26.35 3.14
C ASP A 228 -0.08 25.34 2.87
N ALA A 229 0.05 24.51 1.82
CA ALA A 229 -0.92 23.46 1.55
C ALA A 229 -0.99 22.42 2.68
N ILE A 230 0.14 22.05 3.28
CA ILE A 230 0.20 21.15 4.43
C ILE A 230 -0.51 21.77 5.66
N GLU A 231 -0.41 23.08 5.86
CA GLU A 231 -1.15 23.73 6.95
C GLU A 231 -2.66 23.73 6.68
N THR A 232 -3.11 23.91 5.44
CA THR A 232 -4.55 23.85 5.11
C THR A 232 -5.19 22.47 5.29
N ILE A 233 -4.43 21.37 5.22
CA ILE A 233 -4.99 20.02 5.49
C ILE A 233 -5.12 19.73 6.98
N ARG A 234 -4.35 20.42 7.82
CA ARG A 234 -4.38 20.30 9.29
C ARG A 234 -5.51 21.13 9.92
N ASP A 235 -5.87 22.25 9.28
CA ASP A 235 -6.91 23.13 9.77
C ASP A 235 -8.32 22.53 9.51
N PRO A 236 -9.12 22.24 10.55
CA PRO A 236 -10.40 21.53 10.41
C PRO A 236 -11.41 22.17 9.43
N PRO A 237 -11.58 23.51 9.38
CA PRO A 237 -12.47 24.15 8.40
C PRO A 237 -12.00 23.96 6.96
N THR A 238 -10.70 23.95 6.68
CA THR A 238 -10.17 23.90 5.31
C THR A 238 -9.75 22.52 4.84
N SER A 239 -9.65 21.55 5.75
CA SER A 239 -9.10 20.22 5.49
C SER A 239 -9.78 19.51 4.32
N PHE A 240 -11.12 19.52 4.27
CA PHE A 240 -11.88 18.85 3.21
C PHE A 240 -11.57 19.46 1.82
N LEU A 241 -11.42 20.78 1.74
CA LEU A 241 -11.16 21.48 0.49
C LEU A 241 -9.74 21.20 0.01
N SER A 242 -8.77 21.23 0.93
CA SER A 242 -7.38 20.86 0.68
C SER A 242 -7.27 19.39 0.21
N ALA A 243 -7.98 18.47 0.87
CA ALA A 243 -8.03 17.06 0.47
C ALA A 243 -8.58 16.88 -0.95
N ARG A 244 -9.64 17.59 -1.32
CA ARG A 244 -10.23 17.51 -2.67
C ARG A 244 -9.30 18.09 -3.73
N TYR A 245 -8.57 19.14 -3.39
CA TYR A 245 -7.53 19.65 -4.28
C TYR A 245 -6.38 18.66 -4.44
N PHE A 246 -5.93 18.06 -3.35
CA PHE A 246 -4.95 16.98 -3.40
C PHE A 246 -5.40 15.82 -4.30
N HIS A 247 -6.64 15.36 -4.13
CA HIS A 247 -7.24 14.33 -4.99
C HIS A 247 -7.19 14.70 -6.47
N ARG A 248 -7.57 15.93 -6.82
CA ARG A 248 -7.49 16.41 -8.20
C ARG A 248 -6.05 16.42 -8.70
N ALA A 249 -5.07 16.84 -7.88
CA ALA A 249 -3.67 16.83 -8.26
C ALA A 249 -3.15 15.39 -8.51
N VAL A 250 -3.56 14.43 -7.67
CA VAL A 250 -3.29 13.00 -7.89
C VAL A 250 -3.91 12.51 -9.19
N GLN A 251 -5.18 12.85 -9.48
CA GLN A 251 -5.83 12.46 -10.74
C GLN A 251 -5.14 13.02 -11.98
N GLU A 252 -4.80 14.30 -11.99
CA GLU A 252 -4.09 14.95 -13.10
C GLU A 252 -2.72 14.29 -13.33
N SER A 253 -2.03 13.93 -12.23
CA SER A 253 -0.74 13.25 -12.28
C SER A 253 -0.80 11.85 -12.91
N ARG A 254 -1.95 11.15 -12.84
CA ARG A 254 -2.10 9.82 -13.47
C ARG A 254 -2.08 9.87 -14.99
N SER A 255 -2.43 11.02 -15.58
CA SER A 255 -2.58 11.16 -17.03
C SER A 255 -1.29 11.54 -17.76
N ARG A 256 -0.20 11.80 -17.05
CA ARG A 256 1.01 12.42 -17.61
C ARG A 256 2.29 11.88 -16.97
N ASP A 257 3.41 12.01 -17.68
CA ASP A 257 4.73 11.89 -17.06
C ASP A 257 4.89 13.01 -16.01
N VAL A 258 4.72 12.63 -14.75
CA VAL A 258 4.75 13.54 -13.60
C VAL A 258 6.18 14.06 -13.43
N PRO A 259 6.40 15.39 -13.41
CA PRO A 259 7.70 15.93 -13.05
C PRO A 259 8.15 15.41 -11.68
N LEU A 260 9.42 15.02 -11.53
CA LEU A 260 9.96 14.46 -10.27
C LEU A 260 9.66 15.32 -9.01
N LYS A 261 9.52 16.64 -9.19
CA LYS A 261 9.15 17.55 -8.09
C LYS A 261 7.70 17.40 -7.65
N LEU A 262 6.78 17.18 -8.60
CA LEU A 262 5.38 16.96 -8.31
C LEU A 262 5.20 15.58 -7.67
N SER A 263 5.91 14.54 -8.10
CA SER A 263 5.86 13.24 -7.43
C SER A 263 6.38 13.30 -5.99
N PHE A 264 7.47 14.06 -5.75
CA PHE A 264 7.96 14.32 -4.39
C PHE A 264 6.91 15.06 -3.54
N PHE A 265 6.28 16.10 -4.09
CA PHE A 265 5.18 16.81 -3.41
C PHE A 265 4.04 15.87 -3.06
N LEU A 266 3.51 15.13 -4.04
CA LEU A 266 2.37 14.24 -3.83
C LEU A 266 2.69 13.19 -2.77
N SER A 267 3.89 12.58 -2.80
CA SER A 267 4.33 11.64 -1.77
C SER A 267 4.43 12.29 -0.39
N SER A 268 5.05 13.48 -0.29
CA SER A 268 5.15 14.22 0.97
C SER A 268 3.77 14.60 1.51
N PHE A 269 2.88 15.08 0.64
CA PHE A 269 1.52 15.49 1.01
C PHE A 269 0.68 14.29 1.43
N THR A 270 0.78 13.13 0.75
CA THR A 270 0.15 11.87 1.17
C THR A 270 0.54 11.52 2.61
N ARG A 271 1.83 11.60 2.95
CA ARG A 271 2.31 11.33 4.31
C ARG A 271 1.70 12.30 5.33
N HIS A 272 1.67 13.59 5.00
CA HIS A 272 1.04 14.59 5.87
C HIS A 272 -0.47 14.38 6.03
N TYR A 273 -1.17 13.99 4.96
CA TYR A 273 -2.60 13.72 5.01
C TYR A 273 -2.88 12.47 5.85
N THR A 274 -2.06 11.42 5.71
CA THR A 274 -2.12 10.18 6.50
C THR A 274 -1.87 10.45 7.98
N ARG A 275 -0.87 11.29 8.29
CA ARG A 275 -0.60 11.73 9.66
C ARG A 275 -1.74 12.59 10.23
N SER A 276 -2.32 13.47 9.43
CA SER A 276 -3.48 14.26 9.87
C SER A 276 -4.68 13.35 10.13
N ALA A 277 -4.82 12.27 9.34
CA ALA A 277 -5.90 11.31 9.51
C ALA A 277 -5.77 10.41 10.73
N SER A 278 -4.56 10.06 11.14
CA SER A 278 -4.33 9.38 12.43
C SER A 278 -4.55 10.32 13.62
N GLN A 279 -4.07 11.56 13.54
CA GLN A 279 -4.12 12.51 14.67
C GLN A 279 -5.52 13.10 14.90
N SER A 280 -6.26 13.38 13.83
CA SER A 280 -7.55 14.07 13.88
C SER A 280 -8.56 13.43 12.92
N PRO A 281 -9.00 12.18 13.13
CA PRO A 281 -9.84 11.44 12.18
C PRO A 281 -11.17 12.13 11.84
N SER A 282 -11.69 12.99 12.73
CA SER A 282 -12.92 13.75 12.53
C SER A 282 -12.83 14.85 11.48
N ILE A 283 -11.63 15.34 11.15
CA ILE A 283 -11.44 16.42 10.17
C ILE A 283 -11.23 15.88 8.76
N ILE A 284 -11.16 14.56 8.59
CA ILE A 284 -10.82 13.91 7.34
C ILE A 284 -12.07 13.60 6.53
N GLU A 285 -12.03 13.96 5.25
CA GLU A 285 -12.99 13.45 4.29
C GLU A 285 -12.52 12.07 3.78
N TRP A 286 -12.90 11.01 4.50
CA TRP A 286 -12.43 9.64 4.25
C TRP A 286 -12.69 9.14 2.82
N SER A 287 -13.80 9.55 2.20
CA SER A 287 -14.09 9.24 0.79
C SER A 287 -13.10 9.87 -0.19
N THR A 288 -12.53 11.02 0.15
CA THR A 288 -11.45 11.66 -0.63
C THR A 288 -10.10 11.05 -0.27
N PHE A 289 -9.88 10.71 1.02
CA PHE A 289 -8.68 9.99 1.47
C PHE A 289 -8.48 8.67 0.71
N GLU A 290 -9.51 7.84 0.61
CA GLU A 290 -9.50 6.59 -0.15
C GLU A 290 -9.03 6.81 -1.60
N LYS A 291 -9.62 7.78 -2.30
CA LYS A 291 -9.30 8.08 -3.71
C LYS A 291 -7.89 8.63 -3.91
N CYS A 292 -7.36 9.36 -2.94
CA CYS A 292 -6.00 9.90 -3.00
C CYS A 292 -4.94 8.82 -2.82
N THR A 293 -5.29 7.74 -2.11
CA THR A 293 -4.32 6.80 -1.55
C THR A 293 -4.32 5.48 -2.29
N ILE A 294 -5.44 5.10 -2.89
CA ILE A 294 -5.53 4.02 -3.87
C ILE A 294 -5.23 4.58 -5.27
N GLN A 295 -4.15 4.11 -5.88
CA GLN A 295 -3.94 4.30 -7.30
C GLN A 295 -4.69 3.20 -8.07
N GLU A 296 -5.73 3.59 -8.82
CA GLU A 296 -6.32 2.72 -9.84
C GLU A 296 -5.41 2.77 -11.07
N GLU A 297 -4.41 1.88 -11.13
CA GLU A 297 -3.58 1.71 -12.32
C GLU A 297 -4.10 0.52 -13.12
N SER A 298 -4.33 0.74 -14.42
CA SER A 298 -4.69 -0.30 -15.39
C SER A 298 -3.64 -1.42 -15.51
N THR A 299 -2.42 -1.22 -15.01
CA THR A 299 -1.32 -2.18 -15.05
C THR A 299 -0.77 -2.63 -13.68
N GLY A 300 -1.27 -2.06 -12.57
CA GLY A 300 -0.98 -2.56 -11.23
C GLY A 300 -1.14 -1.51 -10.13
N ASN A 301 -2.28 -1.51 -9.44
CA ASN A 301 -2.55 -0.65 -8.28
C ASN A 301 -1.40 -0.66 -7.26
N ARG A 302 -0.57 0.37 -7.25
CA ARG A 302 0.34 0.66 -6.14
C ARG A 302 -0.31 1.72 -5.25
N PRO A 303 -0.54 1.43 -3.96
CA PRO A 303 -1.00 2.46 -3.04
C PRO A 303 0.06 3.56 -2.93
N PHE A 304 -0.37 4.82 -2.84
CA PHE A 304 0.52 5.95 -2.52
C PHE A 304 0.94 5.95 -1.05
N ILE A 305 0.18 5.26 -0.20
CA ILE A 305 0.49 5.07 1.22
C ILE A 305 1.35 3.82 1.39
N PHE A 306 2.41 3.94 2.19
CA PHE A 306 3.25 2.81 2.58
C PHE A 306 2.61 1.99 3.70
N ASP A 307 2.87 0.69 3.72
CA ASP A 307 2.37 -0.23 4.76
C ASP A 307 2.66 0.28 6.17
N ASP A 308 3.85 0.85 6.37
CA ASP A 308 4.29 1.44 7.63
C ASP A 308 3.36 2.57 8.11
N GLU A 309 2.85 3.38 7.19
CA GLU A 309 1.96 4.51 7.51
C GLU A 309 0.56 3.98 7.88
N ILE A 310 0.05 2.94 7.21
CA ILE A 310 -1.19 2.27 7.61
C ILE A 310 -1.05 1.60 8.99
N PHE A 311 0.11 1.01 9.26
CA PHE A 311 0.38 0.38 10.55
C PHE A 311 0.49 1.42 11.67
N GLU A 312 1.12 2.55 11.42
CA GLU A 312 1.10 3.69 12.34
C GLU A 312 -0.35 4.14 12.62
N MET A 313 -1.20 4.26 11.61
CA MET A 313 -2.62 4.57 11.82
C MET A 313 -3.33 3.52 12.67
N ALA A 314 -2.99 2.24 12.51
CA ALA A 314 -3.56 1.15 13.30
C ALA A 314 -3.20 1.23 14.79
N THR A 315 -2.04 1.83 15.13
CA THR A 315 -1.64 2.05 16.53
C THR A 315 -2.33 3.23 17.21
N VAL A 316 -2.78 4.22 16.43
CA VAL A 316 -3.28 5.51 16.95
C VAL A 316 -4.81 5.58 16.93
N LEU A 317 -5.44 5.02 15.89
CA LEU A 317 -6.88 5.11 15.71
C LEU A 317 -7.62 4.09 16.56
N ASP A 318 -8.82 4.47 17.00
CA ASP A 318 -9.79 3.54 17.55
C ASP A 318 -10.04 2.39 16.55
N PRO A 319 -10.07 1.11 17.01
CA PRO A 319 -10.22 -0.05 16.12
C PRO A 319 -11.45 0.02 15.20
N ASP A 320 -12.60 0.50 15.69
CA ASP A 320 -13.81 0.62 14.87
C ASP A 320 -13.67 1.74 13.85
N VAL A 321 -13.02 2.86 14.19
CA VAL A 321 -12.70 3.94 13.24
C VAL A 321 -11.72 3.47 12.16
N PHE A 322 -10.64 2.79 12.57
CA PHE A 322 -9.65 2.22 11.66
C PHE A 322 -10.30 1.25 10.68
N ILE A 323 -11.05 0.27 11.17
CA ILE A 323 -11.68 -0.75 10.32
C ILE A 323 -12.72 -0.10 9.40
N ARG A 324 -13.57 0.79 9.91
CA ARG A 324 -14.61 1.44 9.11
C ARG A 324 -14.04 2.20 7.92
N HIS A 325 -12.90 2.87 8.10
CA HIS A 325 -12.36 3.77 7.10
C HIS A 325 -11.20 3.20 6.29
N LEU A 326 -10.50 2.17 6.78
CA LEU A 326 -9.31 1.61 6.13
C LEU A 326 -9.46 0.12 5.80
N SER A 327 -10.66 -0.47 5.93
CA SER A 327 -10.88 -1.87 5.53
C SER A 327 -10.51 -2.16 4.08
N PHE A 328 -10.68 -1.19 3.17
CA PHE A 328 -10.29 -1.35 1.77
C PHE A 328 -8.79 -1.64 1.62
N PHE A 329 -7.93 -1.07 2.48
CA PHE A 329 -6.51 -1.43 2.54
C PHE A 329 -6.33 -2.84 3.06
N LEU A 330 -7.05 -3.23 4.12
CA LEU A 330 -6.97 -4.59 4.64
C LEU A 330 -7.41 -5.64 3.62
N VAL A 331 -8.38 -5.33 2.77
CA VAL A 331 -8.78 -6.17 1.62
C VAL A 331 -7.65 -6.30 0.61
N GLN A 332 -6.93 -5.22 0.32
CA GLN A 332 -5.78 -5.27 -0.59
C GLN A 332 -4.57 -5.99 0.02
N MET A 333 -4.33 -5.79 1.31
CA MET A 333 -3.16 -6.31 2.02
C MET A 333 -3.31 -7.77 2.43
N PHE A 334 -4.51 -8.15 2.85
CA PHE A 334 -4.82 -9.47 3.41
C PHE A 334 -6.10 -10.06 2.79
N PRO A 335 -6.16 -10.20 1.44
CA PRO A 335 -7.32 -10.75 0.77
C PRO A 335 -7.56 -12.21 1.15
N ILE A 336 -8.83 -12.59 1.36
CA ILE A 336 -9.25 -13.99 1.20
C ILE A 336 -9.26 -14.25 -0.29
N SER A 337 -8.40 -15.18 -0.75
CA SER A 337 -8.47 -15.67 -2.12
C SER A 337 -9.76 -16.47 -2.31
N GLN A 338 -10.88 -15.79 -2.50
CA GLN A 338 -12.12 -16.43 -2.91
C GLN A 338 -11.88 -17.02 -4.30
N GLY A 339 -12.07 -18.34 -4.43
CA GLY A 339 -11.82 -19.07 -5.67
C GLY A 339 -12.49 -18.35 -6.84
N ALA A 340 -11.66 -17.71 -7.67
CA ALA A 340 -12.07 -16.94 -8.82
C ALA A 340 -12.85 -17.84 -9.77
N ARG A 341 -14.18 -17.85 -9.66
CA ARG A 341 -15.04 -18.40 -10.71
C ARG A 341 -15.83 -17.33 -11.44
N ASN A 342 -16.35 -16.26 -10.81
CA ASN A 342 -17.31 -15.39 -11.52
C ASN A 342 -17.23 -13.85 -11.34
N SER A 343 -16.27 -13.25 -10.61
CA SER A 343 -16.22 -11.77 -10.46
C SER A 343 -15.12 -11.13 -11.33
N SER A 344 -15.51 -10.48 -12.42
CA SER A 344 -14.62 -9.78 -13.37
C SER A 344 -14.02 -8.47 -12.83
N ILE A 345 -14.39 -8.02 -11.63
CA ILE A 345 -14.13 -6.63 -11.18
C ILE A 345 -12.91 -6.51 -10.24
N CYS A 346 -12.35 -7.60 -9.74
CA CYS A 346 -11.09 -7.55 -8.98
C CYS A 346 -10.26 -8.78 -9.30
N ARG A 347 -9.41 -8.69 -10.33
CA ARG A 347 -8.26 -9.61 -10.40
C ARG A 347 -7.42 -9.32 -9.15
N PRO A 348 -7.19 -10.30 -8.25
CA PRO A 348 -6.29 -10.08 -7.13
C PRO A 348 -5.00 -9.53 -7.71
N SER A 349 -4.63 -8.34 -7.28
CA SER A 349 -3.39 -7.70 -7.69
C SER A 349 -2.26 -8.72 -7.49
N ARG A 350 -1.27 -8.75 -8.38
CA ARG A 350 -0.13 -9.69 -8.35
C ARG A 350 0.77 -9.53 -7.11
N TYR A 351 0.26 -9.03 -5.98
CA TYR A 351 0.83 -9.23 -4.66
C TYR A 351 0.69 -10.71 -4.32
N ARG A 352 1.53 -11.53 -4.96
CA ARG A 352 1.95 -12.79 -4.39
C ARG A 352 2.37 -12.45 -2.97
N PHE A 353 1.80 -13.14 -1.98
CA PHE A 353 2.37 -13.25 -0.63
C PHE A 353 3.78 -13.81 -0.79
N ARG A 354 4.73 -12.94 -1.14
CA ARG A 354 6.10 -13.27 -1.52
C ARG A 354 6.90 -13.30 -0.23
N GLY A 355 6.60 -14.24 0.65
CA GLY A 355 7.35 -14.44 1.88
C GLY A 355 7.27 -13.38 2.97
N GLU A 356 6.79 -12.19 2.63
CA GLU A 356 6.74 -11.04 3.54
C GLU A 356 5.39 -10.95 4.27
N GLY A 357 4.38 -11.71 3.84
CA GLY A 357 3.04 -11.51 4.36
C GLY A 357 2.83 -11.99 5.80
N ALA A 358 3.50 -13.06 6.25
CA ALA A 358 3.45 -13.45 7.67
C ALA A 358 4.15 -12.42 8.57
N PRO A 359 5.40 -11.99 8.30
CA PRO A 359 6.02 -10.87 9.04
C PRO A 359 5.19 -9.57 9.02
N ARG A 360 4.58 -9.26 7.87
CA ARG A 360 3.74 -8.07 7.69
C ARG A 360 2.43 -8.16 8.46
N LEU A 361 1.75 -9.30 8.45
CA LEU A 361 0.55 -9.55 9.25
C LEU A 361 0.87 -9.52 10.75
N TYR A 362 1.97 -10.16 11.16
CA TYR A 362 2.43 -10.11 12.55
C TYR A 362 2.61 -8.67 13.02
N ARG A 363 3.31 -7.86 12.22
CA ARG A 363 3.58 -6.45 12.54
C ARG A 363 2.28 -5.68 12.63
N PHE A 364 1.41 -5.81 11.63
CA PHE A 364 0.08 -5.20 11.65
C PHE A 364 -0.69 -5.56 12.93
N LEU A 365 -0.78 -6.85 13.28
CA LEU A 365 -1.50 -7.29 14.46
C LEU A 365 -0.87 -6.77 15.74
N SER A 366 0.45 -6.70 15.79
CA SER A 366 1.16 -6.15 16.95
C SER A 366 0.87 -4.68 17.16
N ASP A 367 0.88 -3.93 16.06
CA ASP A 367 0.60 -2.50 16.04
C ASP A 367 -0.88 -2.23 16.36
N PHE A 368 -1.81 -2.98 15.74
CA PHE A 368 -3.25 -2.86 15.92
C PHE A 368 -3.73 -3.26 17.32
N THR A 369 -3.10 -4.26 17.94
CA THR A 369 -3.49 -4.73 19.29
C THR A 369 -2.63 -4.13 20.40
N GLY A 370 -1.55 -3.42 20.07
CA GLY A 370 -0.55 -2.97 21.04
C GLY A 370 0.18 -4.10 21.77
N SER A 371 0.11 -5.35 21.26
CA SER A 371 0.62 -6.54 21.94
C SER A 371 1.38 -7.45 20.98
N CYS A 372 2.44 -8.09 21.46
CA CYS A 372 3.12 -9.18 20.73
C CYS A 372 2.59 -10.56 21.12
N ASP A 373 1.56 -10.65 21.95
CA ASP A 373 0.97 -11.88 22.45
C ASP A 373 -0.06 -12.43 21.45
N TYR A 374 0.05 -13.72 21.12
CA TYR A 374 -0.83 -14.35 20.15
C TYR A 374 -2.28 -14.49 20.66
N CYS A 375 -2.51 -14.67 21.97
CA CYS A 375 -3.85 -14.76 22.55
C CYS A 375 -4.58 -13.45 22.34
N VAL A 376 -3.88 -12.32 22.51
CA VAL A 376 -4.41 -10.99 22.22
C VAL A 376 -4.68 -10.81 20.72
N HIS A 377 -3.80 -11.33 19.86
CA HIS A 377 -4.05 -11.34 18.41
C HIS A 377 -5.29 -12.16 18.05
N LEU A 378 -5.49 -13.34 18.65
CA LEU A 378 -6.65 -14.19 18.38
C LEU A 378 -7.95 -13.57 18.90
N SER A 379 -7.94 -13.04 20.12
CA SER A 379 -9.11 -12.41 20.74
C SER A 379 -9.56 -11.15 19.99
N CYS A 380 -8.67 -10.49 19.24
CA CYS A 380 -9.02 -9.30 18.48
C CYS A 380 -10.22 -9.54 17.55
N THR A 381 -10.30 -10.73 16.93
CA THR A 381 -11.43 -11.09 16.04
C THR A 381 -12.73 -11.32 16.78
N ASP A 382 -12.67 -11.77 18.02
CA ASP A 382 -13.84 -11.98 18.87
C ASP A 382 -14.42 -10.66 19.36
N HIS A 383 -13.58 -9.63 19.54
CA HIS A 383 -13.99 -8.29 19.95
C HIS A 383 -14.43 -7.39 18.78
N LEU A 384 -14.35 -7.85 17.51
CA LEU A 384 -14.81 -7.06 16.37
C LEU A 384 -16.33 -6.87 16.41
N SER A 385 -16.75 -5.61 16.35
CA SER A 385 -18.15 -5.23 16.20
C SER A 385 -18.78 -5.84 14.95
N ASN A 386 -20.10 -6.08 14.96
CA ASN A 386 -20.81 -6.60 13.78
C ASN A 386 -20.60 -5.70 12.54
N ASN A 387 -20.51 -4.38 12.75
CA ASN A 387 -20.21 -3.43 11.68
C ASN A 387 -18.79 -3.62 11.15
N ALA A 388 -17.78 -3.75 12.02
CA ALA A 388 -16.40 -4.02 11.61
C ALA A 388 -16.29 -5.31 10.78
N ARG A 389 -17.00 -6.38 11.18
CA ARG A 389 -17.04 -7.64 10.43
C ARG A 389 -17.61 -7.48 9.01
N ILE A 390 -18.60 -6.61 8.82
CA ILE A 390 -19.16 -6.28 7.50
C ILE A 390 -18.09 -5.61 6.63
N PHE A 391 -17.36 -4.63 7.18
CA PHE A 391 -16.30 -3.92 6.46
C PHE A 391 -15.10 -4.81 6.12
N LEU A 392 -14.81 -5.81 6.94
CA LEU A 392 -13.72 -6.76 6.73
C LEU A 392 -14.10 -7.92 5.81
N LYS A 393 -15.31 -7.94 5.24
CA LYS A 393 -15.75 -9.01 4.34
C LYS A 393 -14.78 -9.14 3.16
N GLY A 394 -14.26 -10.35 2.96
CA GLY A 394 -13.25 -10.63 1.93
C GLY A 394 -11.80 -10.49 2.41
N THR A 395 -11.56 -10.18 3.70
CA THR A 395 -10.25 -10.20 4.34
C THR A 395 -10.08 -11.43 5.23
N ILE A 396 -8.84 -11.83 5.52
CA ILE A 396 -8.55 -12.98 6.41
C ILE A 396 -9.15 -12.81 7.81
N PHE A 397 -9.47 -11.59 8.26
CA PHE A 397 -9.97 -11.28 9.60
C PHE A 397 -11.42 -11.73 9.85
N VAL A 398 -12.18 -12.02 8.78
CA VAL A 398 -13.59 -12.49 8.93
C VAL A 398 -13.67 -14.00 9.12
N ASP A 399 -12.75 -14.76 8.54
CA ASP A 399 -12.71 -16.21 8.69
C ASP A 399 -11.82 -16.56 9.87
N LYS A 400 -12.44 -16.88 11.01
CA LYS A 400 -11.74 -17.13 12.28
C LYS A 400 -10.75 -18.30 12.17
N ILE A 401 -10.99 -19.27 11.29
CA ILE A 401 -10.10 -20.43 11.09
C ILE A 401 -8.86 -20.01 10.29
N ILE A 402 -9.07 -19.30 9.18
CA ILE A 402 -7.95 -18.77 8.35
C ILE A 402 -7.12 -17.80 9.17
N PHE A 403 -7.76 -16.88 9.88
CA PHE A 403 -7.10 -15.92 10.75
C PHE A 403 -6.24 -16.63 11.81
N THR A 404 -6.80 -17.63 12.50
CA THR A 404 -6.07 -18.43 13.50
C THR A 404 -4.84 -19.09 12.89
N ALA A 405 -4.97 -19.73 11.73
CA ALA A 405 -3.83 -20.36 11.05
C ALA A 405 -2.75 -19.36 10.63
N CYS A 406 -3.16 -18.17 10.17
CA CYS A 406 -2.23 -17.09 9.83
C CYS A 406 -1.49 -16.56 11.07
N VAL A 407 -2.18 -16.31 12.19
CA VAL A 407 -1.56 -15.90 13.47
C VAL A 407 -0.56 -16.97 13.93
N LEU A 408 -0.97 -18.24 13.95
CA LEU A 408 -0.08 -19.35 14.32
C LEU A 408 1.20 -19.36 13.49
N THR A 409 1.08 -19.18 12.18
CA THR A 409 2.22 -19.15 11.25
C THR A 409 3.11 -17.93 11.46
N CYS A 410 2.52 -16.78 11.78
CA CYS A 410 3.28 -15.57 12.11
C CYS A 410 4.17 -15.79 13.34
N HIS A 411 3.62 -16.44 14.37
CA HIS A 411 4.33 -16.71 15.63
C HIS A 411 5.36 -17.85 15.51
N THR A 412 5.16 -18.84 14.62
CA THR A 412 6.19 -19.85 14.31
C THR A 412 7.36 -19.30 13.52
N THR A 413 7.08 -18.55 12.45
CA THR A 413 8.12 -18.10 11.51
C THR A 413 9.01 -16.98 12.06
N LYS A 414 8.48 -16.09 12.92
CA LYS A 414 9.28 -15.02 13.53
C LYS A 414 10.29 -15.56 14.57
N ARG A 415 10.05 -16.74 15.13
CA ARG A 415 10.78 -17.28 16.28
C ARG A 415 12.16 -17.86 15.96
N GLU A 416 12.55 -17.95 14.68
CA GLU A 416 13.93 -18.30 14.29
C GLU A 416 15.01 -17.31 14.77
N TYR A 417 14.63 -16.20 15.42
CA TYR A 417 15.56 -15.11 15.77
C TYR A 417 15.86 -14.91 17.26
N ASN A 418 15.21 -15.61 18.20
CA ASN A 418 15.57 -15.52 19.62
C ASN A 418 15.54 -16.89 20.29
N LEU A 419 16.73 -17.34 20.76
CA LEU A 419 16.93 -18.54 21.57
C LEU A 419 15.97 -18.57 22.77
N LEU A 420 15.20 -19.65 22.98
CA LEU A 420 14.73 -20.05 24.32
C LEU A 420 14.24 -21.52 24.41
N ARG A 421 14.10 -21.98 25.65
CA ARG A 421 14.20 -23.37 26.15
C ARG A 421 12.83 -24.04 26.42
N HIS A 422 12.86 -25.36 26.66
CA HIS A 422 11.82 -26.37 27.00
C HIS A 422 10.42 -26.01 27.58
N ASN A 423 10.11 -24.79 28.05
CA ASN A 423 8.74 -24.38 28.41
C ASN A 423 7.82 -24.13 27.18
N GLU A 424 8.35 -24.30 25.97
CA GLU A 424 7.67 -23.92 24.73
C GLU A 424 6.56 -24.86 24.27
N VAL A 425 6.62 -26.16 24.57
CA VAL A 425 5.63 -27.10 24.01
C VAL A 425 4.23 -26.79 24.54
N ASN A 426 4.09 -26.38 25.80
CA ASN A 426 2.79 -25.99 26.36
C ASN A 426 2.23 -24.75 25.66
N VAL A 427 3.07 -23.73 25.41
CA VAL A 427 2.68 -22.53 24.67
C VAL A 427 2.27 -22.88 23.23
N TRP A 428 3.00 -23.77 22.55
CA TRP A 428 2.62 -24.26 21.23
C TRP A 428 1.32 -25.06 21.25
N THR A 429 1.08 -25.82 22.31
CA THR A 429 -0.15 -26.59 22.50
C THR A 429 -1.34 -25.65 22.69
N GLU A 430 -1.22 -24.62 23.54
CA GLU A 430 -2.23 -23.58 23.70
C GLU A 430 -2.48 -22.82 22.39
N LEU A 431 -1.41 -22.52 21.64
CA LEU A 431 -1.47 -21.92 20.30
C LEU A 431 -2.28 -22.78 19.32
N CYS A 432 -2.04 -24.10 19.28
CA CYS A 432 -2.74 -25.01 18.39
C CYS A 432 -4.19 -25.30 18.82
N SER A 433 -4.53 -25.10 20.09
CA SER A 433 -5.82 -25.46 20.69
C SER A 433 -7.03 -24.87 19.92
N PRO A 434 -7.07 -23.57 19.57
CA PRO A 434 -8.16 -23.01 18.76
C PRO A 434 -8.32 -23.69 17.40
N LEU A 435 -7.22 -23.94 16.67
CA LEU A 435 -7.30 -24.56 15.34
C LEU A 435 -7.76 -26.03 15.42
N VAL A 436 -7.29 -26.77 16.42
CA VAL A 436 -7.71 -28.15 16.69
C VAL A 436 -9.16 -28.19 17.15
N SER A 437 -9.64 -27.20 17.91
CA SER A 437 -11.05 -27.13 18.32
C SER A 437 -11.99 -27.01 17.11
N TYR A 438 -11.61 -26.29 16.05
CA TYR A 438 -12.40 -26.22 14.81
C TYR A 438 -12.45 -27.55 14.05
N MET A 439 -11.53 -28.48 14.28
CA MET A 439 -11.63 -29.84 13.73
C MET A 439 -12.81 -30.62 14.33
N LYS A 440 -13.40 -30.15 15.43
CA LYS A 440 -14.66 -30.67 15.98
C LYS A 440 -15.91 -29.95 15.47
N SER A 441 -15.78 -28.87 14.71
CA SER A 441 -16.93 -28.11 14.24
C SER A 441 -17.94 -29.04 13.56
N ASP A 442 -19.23 -28.89 13.88
CA ASP A 442 -20.32 -29.61 13.24
C ASP A 442 -20.49 -29.20 11.77
N CYS A 443 -19.94 -28.04 11.39
CA CYS A 443 -19.89 -27.59 10.01
C CYS A 443 -18.80 -28.37 9.24
N PRO A 444 -19.14 -29.20 8.24
CA PRO A 444 -18.16 -30.00 7.50
C PRO A 444 -17.11 -29.14 6.78
N LYS A 445 -17.48 -27.93 6.35
CA LYS A 445 -16.57 -26.98 5.68
C LYS A 445 -15.49 -26.46 6.62
N GLU A 446 -15.89 -26.02 7.82
CA GLU A 446 -14.98 -25.55 8.86
C GLU A 446 -14.06 -26.67 9.33
N ARG A 447 -14.63 -27.86 9.58
CA ARG A 447 -13.88 -29.06 9.96
C ARG A 447 -12.81 -29.41 8.93
N SER A 448 -13.17 -29.44 7.65
CA SER A 448 -12.26 -29.76 6.55
C SER A 448 -11.15 -28.71 6.40
N LEU A 449 -11.51 -27.43 6.47
CA LEU A 449 -10.56 -26.32 6.40
C LEU A 449 -9.57 -26.34 7.58
N ALA A 450 -10.07 -26.50 8.81
CA ALA A 450 -9.24 -26.58 10.02
C ALA A 450 -8.31 -27.80 9.98
N THR A 451 -8.80 -28.95 9.53
CA THR A 451 -7.97 -30.17 9.36
C THR A 451 -6.85 -29.92 8.36
N THR A 452 -7.18 -29.31 7.22
CA THR A 452 -6.19 -29.05 6.16
C THR A 452 -5.13 -28.03 6.60
N LEU A 453 -5.54 -26.96 7.31
CA LEU A 453 -4.61 -25.97 7.84
C LEU A 453 -3.74 -26.54 8.98
N THR A 454 -4.30 -27.42 9.82
CA THR A 454 -3.55 -28.11 10.87
C THR A 454 -2.51 -29.05 10.27
N ASP A 455 -2.87 -29.83 9.26
CA ASP A 455 -1.93 -30.69 8.53
C ASP A 455 -0.76 -29.88 7.95
N GLN A 456 -1.07 -28.76 7.28
CA GLN A 456 -0.04 -27.84 6.77
C GLN A 456 0.84 -27.28 7.88
N PHE A 457 0.25 -26.83 8.99
CA PHE A 457 1.01 -26.33 10.13
C PHE A 457 1.96 -27.39 10.72
N CYS A 458 1.53 -28.66 10.75
CA CYS A 458 2.37 -29.78 11.17
C CYS A 458 3.57 -30.03 10.25
N THR A 459 3.52 -29.59 8.99
CA THR A 459 4.67 -29.68 8.06
C THR A 459 5.74 -28.62 8.29
N ILE A 460 5.44 -27.53 9.01
CA ILE A 460 6.38 -26.43 9.25
C ILE A 460 7.55 -26.89 10.14
N SER A 461 7.26 -27.66 11.20
CA SER A 461 8.26 -28.17 12.14
C SER A 461 7.75 -29.36 12.95
N ARG A 462 8.66 -30.25 13.38
CA ARG A 462 8.35 -31.37 14.30
C ARG A 462 7.70 -30.89 15.61
N TYR A 463 8.02 -29.69 16.08
CA TYR A 463 7.44 -29.13 17.30
C TYR A 463 6.00 -28.68 17.09
N CYS A 464 5.67 -28.10 15.92
CA CYS A 464 4.30 -27.79 15.53
C CYS A 464 3.43 -29.06 15.49
N LYS A 465 3.98 -30.15 14.92
CA LYS A 465 3.31 -31.46 14.91
C LYS A 465 3.06 -31.98 16.32
N LEU A 466 4.07 -31.94 17.21
CA LEU A 466 3.93 -32.38 18.60
C LEU A 466 2.90 -31.54 19.37
N ALA A 467 2.91 -30.22 19.17
CA ALA A 467 2.02 -29.30 19.82
C ALA A 467 0.55 -29.49 19.41
N ALA A 468 0.30 -29.60 18.09
CA ALA A 468 -1.02 -29.91 17.56
C ALA A 468 -1.54 -31.26 18.06
N PHE A 469 -0.65 -32.27 18.15
CA PHE A 469 -1.01 -33.58 18.71
C PHE A 469 -1.38 -33.49 20.20
N ARG A 470 -0.62 -32.75 21.02
CA ARG A 470 -0.96 -32.54 22.44
C ARG A 470 -2.25 -31.75 22.62
N ALA A 471 -2.43 -30.67 21.86
CA ALA A 471 -3.67 -29.88 21.87
C ALA A 471 -4.87 -30.76 21.54
N ALA A 472 -4.70 -31.65 20.56
CA ALA A 472 -5.71 -32.64 20.26
C ALA A 472 -5.93 -33.63 21.39
N GLN A 473 -4.90 -34.14 22.08
CA GLN A 473 -5.09 -35.02 23.23
C GLN A 473 -5.85 -34.33 24.38
N GLU A 474 -5.57 -33.05 24.65
CA GLU A 474 -6.24 -32.27 25.69
C GLU A 474 -7.70 -31.98 25.34
N ILE A 475 -7.96 -31.61 24.09
CA ILE A 475 -9.32 -31.34 23.60
C ILE A 475 -10.10 -32.65 23.40
N LEU A 476 -9.43 -33.75 23.04
CA LEU A 476 -10.02 -35.04 22.65
C LEU A 476 -9.61 -36.16 23.60
N VAL A 477 -10.07 -36.09 24.85
CA VAL A 477 -10.12 -37.27 25.73
C VAL A 477 -10.90 -38.44 25.06
N GLU A 478 -11.71 -38.18 24.01
CA GLU A 478 -12.57 -39.17 23.32
C GLU A 478 -12.24 -39.54 21.84
N MET A 479 -11.25 -38.96 21.13
CA MET A 479 -10.99 -39.32 19.70
C MET A 479 -9.52 -39.65 19.33
N LYS A 480 -8.86 -40.52 20.09
CA LYS A 480 -7.55 -41.09 19.70
C LYS A 480 -7.44 -41.63 18.25
N PRO A 481 -8.48 -42.14 17.55
CA PRO A 481 -8.30 -42.77 16.23
C PRO A 481 -8.00 -41.83 15.05
N SER A 482 -8.54 -40.61 15.02
CA SER A 482 -8.54 -39.77 13.80
C SER A 482 -7.17 -39.15 13.46
N LEU A 483 -6.32 -38.90 14.47
CA LEU A 483 -4.96 -38.38 14.26
C LEU A 483 -3.92 -39.46 13.98
N ALA A 484 -4.17 -40.71 14.41
CA ALA A 484 -3.38 -41.85 13.99
C ALA A 484 -3.51 -42.10 12.48
N LEU A 485 -4.66 -41.72 11.88
CA LEU A 485 -4.91 -41.81 10.44
C LEU A 485 -4.15 -40.76 9.63
N ALA A 486 -3.85 -39.58 10.19
CA ALA A 486 -3.09 -38.53 9.50
C ALA A 486 -1.64 -38.96 9.16
N ASN A 487 -1.09 -39.97 9.84
CA ASN A 487 0.18 -40.60 9.46
C ASN A 487 0.04 -41.60 8.27
N ARG A 488 -1.18 -41.85 7.75
CA ARG A 488 -1.47 -42.84 6.68
C ARG A 488 -2.29 -42.29 5.51
N ILE A 489 -2.63 -41.00 5.46
CA ILE A 489 -3.40 -40.45 4.34
C ILE A 489 -2.50 -40.30 3.11
N GLU A 490 -2.57 -41.26 2.19
CA GLU A 490 -2.33 -41.01 0.77
C GLU A 490 -3.38 -40.01 0.29
N ARG A 491 -2.91 -38.89 -0.29
CA ARG A 491 -3.76 -37.77 -0.71
C ARG A 491 -4.74 -38.23 -1.79
N SER A 492 -6.03 -38.36 -1.45
CA SER A 492 -7.09 -38.39 -2.45
C SER A 492 -7.38 -36.95 -2.94
N PRO A 493 -7.21 -36.65 -4.24
CA PRO A 493 -7.44 -35.33 -4.79
C PRO A 493 -8.95 -35.10 -5.05
N GLY A 494 -9.70 -34.76 -4.00
CA GLY A 494 -11.14 -34.53 -4.09
C GLY A 494 -11.63 -33.24 -3.41
N ASP A 495 -12.11 -32.31 -4.23
CA ASP A 495 -13.12 -31.26 -3.99
C ASP A 495 -12.89 -29.99 -3.17
N TYR A 496 -11.81 -29.81 -2.41
CA TYR A 496 -11.52 -28.49 -1.81
C TYR A 496 -10.15 -27.96 -2.22
N ARG A 497 -10.16 -27.00 -3.15
CA ARG A 497 -8.98 -26.17 -3.42
C ARG A 497 -8.86 -25.15 -2.29
N VAL A 498 -8.09 -25.49 -1.25
CA VAL A 498 -7.48 -24.44 -0.41
C VAL A 498 -6.85 -23.44 -1.38
N PRO A 499 -7.17 -22.15 -1.26
CA PRO A 499 -6.63 -21.16 -2.16
C PRO A 499 -5.11 -21.31 -2.26
N ARG A 500 -4.57 -21.55 -3.46
CA ARG A 500 -3.13 -21.76 -3.67
C ARG A 500 -2.29 -20.62 -3.10
N ASP A 501 -2.88 -19.44 -2.97
CA ASP A 501 -2.21 -18.26 -2.42
C ASP A 501 -2.13 -18.29 -0.88
N LEU A 502 -3.09 -18.89 -0.17
CA LEU A 502 -2.94 -19.23 1.25
C LEU A 502 -1.84 -20.27 1.42
N LEU A 503 -1.85 -21.33 0.59
CA LEU A 503 -0.78 -22.35 0.55
C LEU A 503 0.62 -21.76 0.30
N ARG A 504 0.72 -20.63 -0.41
CA ARG A 504 1.99 -19.92 -0.62
C ARG A 504 2.44 -19.11 0.59
N MET A 505 1.54 -18.63 1.45
CA MET A 505 1.91 -17.99 2.71
C MET A 505 2.67 -18.95 3.64
N PHE A 506 2.34 -20.23 3.58
CA PHE A 506 2.90 -21.26 4.46
C PHE A 506 4.14 -21.96 3.90
N ARG A 507 4.62 -21.59 2.69
CA ARG A 507 5.88 -22.10 2.17
C ARG A 507 7.07 -21.29 2.72
N PRO A 508 8.07 -21.91 3.35
CA PRO A 508 9.32 -21.24 3.67
C PRO A 508 9.94 -20.67 2.38
N ASN A 509 10.44 -19.44 2.46
CA ASN A 509 10.88 -18.71 1.29
C ASN A 509 12.13 -19.30 0.64
N SER A 510 12.00 -19.74 -0.60
CA SER A 510 13.09 -19.73 -1.59
C SER A 510 12.85 -18.55 -2.53
N TYR A 511 13.73 -17.54 -2.48
CA TYR A 511 13.60 -16.30 -3.26
C TYR A 511 14.45 -16.37 -4.55
N GLY A 512 13.86 -16.05 -5.70
CA GLY A 512 14.56 -15.80 -6.97
C GLY A 512 14.06 -14.54 -7.67
N ILE A 513 14.98 -13.72 -8.20
CA ILE A 513 14.75 -12.53 -9.06
C ILE A 513 15.86 -12.48 -10.13
N TRP A 514 15.53 -11.97 -11.32
CA TRP A 514 16.24 -12.03 -12.61
C TRP A 514 16.85 -10.67 -13.06
N SER A 515 17.95 -10.67 -13.87
CA SER A 515 18.17 -9.89 -15.14
C SER A 515 19.61 -9.36 -15.44
N PHE A 516 20.24 -9.91 -16.50
CA PHE A 516 21.10 -9.37 -17.62
C PHE A 516 22.29 -8.38 -17.46
N GLY A 517 23.51 -8.86 -17.84
CA GLY A 517 24.46 -8.16 -18.75
C GLY A 517 25.91 -7.84 -18.27
N VAL A 518 26.90 -8.61 -18.77
CA VAL A 518 28.38 -8.42 -18.87
C VAL A 518 29.21 -8.42 -17.58
N GLU A 519 30.10 -9.42 -17.45
CA GLU A 519 31.28 -9.59 -16.55
C GLU A 519 31.40 -8.61 -15.36
N THR A 520 30.39 -8.57 -14.51
CA THR A 520 30.36 -7.74 -13.31
C THR A 520 29.84 -8.56 -12.14
N PHE A 521 30.54 -8.45 -11.01
CA PHE A 521 30.05 -8.99 -9.73
C PHE A 521 28.92 -8.10 -9.23
N LEU A 522 27.67 -8.53 -9.38
CA LEU A 522 26.52 -7.84 -8.82
C LEU A 522 26.24 -8.38 -7.41
N THR A 523 26.22 -7.47 -6.43
CA THR A 523 25.77 -7.82 -5.09
C THR A 523 24.43 -7.20 -4.79
N ARG A 524 23.45 -8.05 -4.52
CA ARG A 524 22.19 -7.60 -3.94
C ARG A 524 22.32 -7.66 -2.43
N THR A 525 22.65 -6.51 -1.84
CA THR A 525 22.62 -6.36 -0.38
C THR A 525 21.19 -6.00 0.02
N SER A 526 20.47 -6.92 0.65
CA SER A 526 19.19 -6.57 1.29
C SER A 526 19.48 -6.02 2.68
N PHE A 527 19.16 -4.74 2.90
CA PHE A 527 19.14 -4.16 4.25
C PHE A 527 17.75 -4.35 4.83
N ARG A 528 17.65 -5.02 5.98
CA ARG A 528 16.48 -4.91 6.85
C ARG A 528 16.81 -3.93 7.97
N ASN A 529 16.15 -2.78 7.96
CA ASN A 529 16.12 -1.91 9.12
C ASN A 529 15.26 -2.58 10.19
N LEU A 530 15.91 -3.10 11.24
CA LEU A 530 15.25 -3.46 12.48
C LEU A 530 15.20 -2.20 13.36
N SER A 531 14.01 -1.69 13.64
CA SER A 531 13.80 -0.66 14.65
C SER A 531 14.14 -1.24 16.04
N GLY A 532 15.13 -0.67 16.72
CA GLY A 532 15.27 -0.80 18.18
C GLY A 532 16.58 -1.39 18.74
N LEU A 533 17.35 -2.17 17.98
CA LEU A 533 18.69 -2.64 18.40
C LEU A 533 19.62 -2.75 17.19
N LYS A 534 20.82 -2.16 17.30
CA LYS A 534 21.84 -2.09 16.23
C LYS A 534 22.49 -3.45 15.96
N ILE A 535 21.73 -4.45 15.52
CA ILE A 535 22.28 -5.69 14.94
C ILE A 535 21.69 -5.85 13.54
N THR A 536 22.42 -5.36 12.55
CA THR A 536 22.13 -5.53 11.13
C THR A 536 22.58 -6.92 10.67
N LYS A 537 21.64 -7.86 10.48
CA LYS A 537 21.94 -9.13 9.80
C LYS A 537 22.00 -8.87 8.29
N ARG A 538 23.22 -8.85 7.75
CA ARG A 538 23.49 -8.62 6.31
C ARG A 538 23.58 -9.96 5.60
N ILE A 539 22.55 -10.32 4.84
CA ILE A 539 22.62 -11.43 3.88
C ILE A 539 23.21 -10.85 2.58
N THR A 540 24.34 -11.40 2.14
CA THR A 540 25.03 -10.94 0.94
C THR A 540 25.06 -12.08 -0.07
N TYR A 541 24.51 -11.84 -1.25
CA TYR A 541 24.63 -12.75 -2.39
C TYR A 541 25.80 -12.29 -3.24
N ILE A 542 26.65 -13.24 -3.67
CA ILE A 542 27.70 -13.00 -4.65
C ILE A 542 27.35 -13.79 -5.92
N ASP A 543 27.33 -13.09 -7.04
CA ASP A 543 27.06 -13.60 -8.37
C ASP A 543 28.40 -13.70 -9.14
N ILE A 544 28.74 -14.88 -9.68
CA ILE A 544 30.00 -15.10 -10.41
C ILE A 544 29.78 -15.89 -11.70
N SER A 545 30.40 -15.35 -12.75
CA SER A 545 30.68 -15.93 -14.07
C SER A 545 29.56 -15.92 -15.12
N GLN A 546 29.91 -15.41 -16.31
CA GLN A 546 29.22 -15.62 -17.58
C GLN A 546 30.21 -16.42 -18.45
N ARG A 547 29.90 -17.67 -18.79
CA ARG A 547 30.62 -18.41 -19.83
C ARG A 547 29.80 -18.33 -21.12
N GLU A 548 30.27 -17.61 -22.13
CA GLU A 548 29.65 -17.67 -23.46
C GLU A 548 30.00 -19.00 -24.13
N PHE A 549 29.17 -20.01 -23.89
CA PHE A 549 29.02 -21.14 -24.80
C PHE A 549 27.65 -21.00 -25.47
N GLN A 550 27.65 -20.62 -26.75
CA GLN A 550 26.52 -20.71 -27.69
C GLN A 550 25.15 -20.21 -27.16
N ASN A 551 25.01 -18.91 -26.89
CA ASN A 551 23.74 -18.24 -26.54
C ASN A 551 23.08 -18.61 -25.19
N LEU A 552 23.75 -19.35 -24.31
CA LEU A 552 23.25 -19.67 -22.96
C LEU A 552 23.97 -18.84 -21.89
N ILE A 553 23.19 -18.10 -21.09
CA ILE A 553 23.68 -17.39 -19.90
C ILE A 553 23.61 -18.37 -18.73
N TYR A 554 24.76 -18.85 -18.28
CA TYR A 554 24.89 -19.57 -17.02
C TYR A 554 25.11 -18.57 -15.89
N MET A 555 24.53 -18.85 -14.72
CA MET A 555 24.66 -18.02 -13.53
C MET A 555 24.79 -18.93 -12.33
N ASP A 556 25.91 -18.78 -11.62
CA ASP A 556 26.22 -19.52 -10.41
C ASP A 556 26.07 -18.58 -9.21
N ILE A 557 25.35 -19.02 -8.18
CA ILE A 557 25.16 -18.25 -6.95
C ILE A 557 25.80 -18.99 -5.78
N MET A 558 26.46 -18.22 -4.92
CA MET A 558 26.90 -18.69 -3.60
C MET A 558 26.13 -17.95 -2.49
N GLU A 559 25.53 -18.71 -1.57
CA GLU A 559 24.87 -18.16 -0.38
C GLU A 559 25.88 -17.96 0.74
N LEU A 560 26.12 -16.71 1.14
CA LEU A 560 27.03 -16.42 2.25
C LEU A 560 26.30 -16.34 3.59
N LYS A 561 26.73 -17.19 4.52
CA LYS A 561 26.32 -17.14 5.92
C LYS A 561 27.38 -16.40 6.74
N GLY A 562 26.98 -15.30 7.38
CA GLY A 562 27.91 -14.38 8.07
C GLY A 562 28.56 -14.93 9.34
N ASP A 563 28.03 -16.03 9.87
CA ASP A 563 28.57 -16.82 10.98
C ASP A 563 29.65 -17.83 10.54
N VAL A 564 29.73 -18.14 9.25
CA VAL A 564 30.69 -19.12 8.69
C VAL A 564 31.85 -18.41 7.97
N THR A 565 31.63 -17.19 7.48
CA THR A 565 32.61 -16.44 6.69
C THR A 565 33.09 -15.16 7.39
N VAL A 566 34.28 -14.72 7.02
CA VAL A 566 34.81 -13.40 7.36
C VAL A 566 35.62 -12.85 6.18
N PHE A 567 35.81 -11.54 6.13
CA PHE A 567 36.68 -10.90 5.14
C PHE A 567 38.00 -10.55 5.81
N MET A 568 39.09 -11.15 5.33
CA MET A 568 40.45 -10.89 5.76
C MET A 568 41.00 -9.68 4.99
N SER A 569 41.47 -8.66 5.69
CA SER A 569 42.09 -7.49 5.05
C SER A 569 43.49 -7.81 4.55
N VAL A 570 43.81 -7.41 3.32
CA VAL A 570 45.12 -7.55 2.70
C VAL A 570 45.63 -6.17 2.30
N ASN A 571 46.88 -5.90 2.68
CA ASN A 571 47.63 -4.74 2.24
C ASN A 571 48.82 -5.21 1.39
N GLY A 572 48.58 -5.40 0.10
CA GLY A 572 49.55 -6.00 -0.80
C GLY A 572 50.85 -5.21 -1.02
N ASP A 573 50.90 -3.95 -0.57
CA ASP A 573 52.13 -3.14 -0.53
C ASP A 573 53.07 -3.58 0.62
N GLU A 574 52.52 -4.16 1.69
CA GLU A 574 53.27 -4.68 2.84
C GLU A 574 53.51 -6.19 2.69
N GLU A 575 52.44 -6.93 2.42
CA GLU A 575 52.46 -8.38 2.29
C GLU A 575 51.46 -8.84 1.22
N PRO A 576 51.91 -9.54 0.17
CA PRO A 576 51.01 -10.12 -0.82
C PRO A 576 50.02 -11.08 -0.15
N PHE A 577 48.84 -11.27 -0.77
CA PHE A 577 47.88 -12.23 -0.25
C PHE A 577 48.47 -13.64 -0.21
N CYS A 578 48.34 -14.34 0.92
CA CYS A 578 48.72 -15.74 1.06
C CYS A 578 47.50 -16.58 1.44
N ALA A 579 47.17 -17.59 0.63
CA ALA A 579 46.06 -18.49 0.87
C ALA A 579 46.32 -19.49 2.01
N ASN A 580 47.59 -19.76 2.31
CA ASN A 580 47.98 -20.75 3.31
C ASN A 580 47.50 -20.35 4.71
N GLY A 581 46.77 -21.26 5.37
CA GLY A 581 46.25 -21.07 6.73
C GLY A 581 44.98 -20.23 6.86
N HIS A 582 44.41 -19.75 5.74
CA HIS A 582 43.26 -18.83 5.77
C HIS A 582 42.01 -19.35 5.06
N HIS A 583 41.99 -20.58 4.53
CA HIS A 583 40.82 -21.21 3.87
C HIS A 583 39.98 -20.24 3.00
N PRO A 584 40.59 -19.56 2.02
CA PRO A 584 39.89 -18.59 1.17
C PRO A 584 38.83 -19.27 0.29
N ILE A 585 37.71 -18.59 0.08
CA ILE A 585 36.59 -19.12 -0.70
C ILE A 585 36.92 -19.05 -2.19
N LEU A 586 36.89 -20.22 -2.84
CA LEU A 586 37.19 -20.36 -4.26
C LEU A 586 36.11 -19.69 -5.12
N ALA A 587 36.52 -18.77 -5.98
CA ALA A 587 35.68 -18.13 -6.99
C ALA A 587 35.61 -18.98 -8.26
N PHE A 588 36.77 -19.37 -8.78
CA PHE A 588 36.92 -20.27 -9.93
C PHE A 588 38.38 -20.74 -10.04
N GLN A 589 38.62 -21.75 -10.88
CA GLN A 589 39.95 -22.16 -11.28
C GLN A 589 40.19 -21.84 -12.77
N SER A 590 41.39 -21.38 -13.13
CA SER A 590 41.75 -21.23 -14.54
C SER A 590 41.87 -22.59 -15.22
N LYS A 591 41.66 -22.58 -16.54
CA LYS A 591 41.88 -23.75 -17.40
C LYS A 591 43.34 -23.86 -17.89
N GLU A 592 44.20 -22.93 -17.51
CA GLU A 592 45.63 -22.97 -17.87
C GLU A 592 46.31 -24.10 -17.09
N GLU A 593 47.37 -24.70 -17.65
CA GLU A 593 48.21 -25.66 -16.92
C GLU A 593 49.51 -24.98 -16.48
N PRO A 594 49.86 -24.95 -15.17
CA PRO A 594 49.08 -25.47 -14.03
C PRO A 594 47.84 -24.61 -13.71
N SER A 595 46.77 -25.24 -13.23
CA SER A 595 45.53 -24.53 -12.88
C SER A 595 45.77 -23.56 -11.73
N LYS A 596 45.34 -22.32 -11.91
CA LYS A 596 45.42 -21.27 -10.88
C LYS A 596 44.08 -21.14 -10.18
N SER A 597 44.11 -21.06 -8.86
CA SER A 597 42.92 -20.81 -8.05
C SER A 597 42.71 -19.32 -7.85
N PHE A 598 41.49 -18.85 -8.09
CA PHE A 598 41.06 -17.48 -7.87
C PHE A 598 40.08 -17.44 -6.71
N TYR A 599 40.28 -16.52 -5.77
CA TYR A 599 39.48 -16.41 -4.56
C TYR A 599 38.60 -15.16 -4.58
N ILE A 600 37.46 -15.22 -3.91
CA ILE A 600 36.52 -14.09 -3.83
C ILE A 600 37.15 -12.95 -3.02
N ALA A 601 37.25 -11.78 -3.63
CA ALA A 601 37.78 -10.57 -3.00
C ALA A 601 36.78 -9.40 -3.10
N ARG A 602 37.00 -8.36 -2.29
CA ARG A 602 36.28 -7.09 -2.41
C ARG A 602 37.16 -5.89 -2.08
N VAL A 603 36.82 -4.75 -2.67
CA VAL A 603 37.41 -3.44 -2.39
C VAL A 603 36.35 -2.57 -1.74
N LYS A 604 36.65 -2.03 -0.57
CA LYS A 604 35.82 -1.02 0.09
C LYS A 604 36.36 0.36 -0.23
N LEU A 605 35.58 1.16 -0.94
CA LEU A 605 35.92 2.56 -1.22
C LEU A 605 34.79 3.45 -0.71
N ARG A 606 35.06 4.17 0.38
CA ARG A 606 34.05 4.97 1.10
C ARG A 606 32.84 4.09 1.46
N ASP A 607 31.66 4.42 0.94
CA ASP A 607 30.39 3.78 1.27
C ASP A 607 30.01 2.67 0.27
N ARG A 608 30.90 2.34 -0.67
CA ARG A 608 30.68 1.35 -1.73
C ARG A 608 31.60 0.15 -1.58
N THR A 609 31.09 -1.01 -1.95
CA THR A 609 31.81 -2.28 -1.96
C THR A 609 31.82 -2.81 -3.40
N TYR A 610 33.00 -3.08 -3.93
CA TYR A 610 33.21 -3.64 -5.26
C TYR A 610 33.75 -5.06 -5.11
N TYR A 611 33.09 -6.05 -5.69
CA TYR A 611 33.55 -7.43 -5.63
C TYR A 611 34.47 -7.73 -6.82
N THR A 612 35.45 -8.58 -6.60
CA THR A 612 36.45 -9.00 -7.57
C THR A 612 37.02 -10.37 -7.17
N HIS A 613 38.07 -10.82 -7.85
CA HIS A 613 38.82 -12.02 -7.52
C HIS A 613 40.30 -11.71 -7.30
N VAL A 614 41.01 -12.63 -6.65
CA VAL A 614 42.46 -12.52 -6.37
C VAL A 614 43.15 -13.88 -6.49
N GLU A 615 44.38 -13.90 -7.00
CA GLU A 615 45.26 -15.08 -7.02
C GLU A 615 46.10 -15.16 -5.73
N ASP A 616 46.52 -16.37 -5.34
CA ASP A 616 47.53 -16.54 -4.29
C ASP A 616 48.84 -15.82 -4.68
N GLY A 617 49.46 -15.12 -3.73
CA GLY A 617 50.64 -14.28 -3.94
C GLY A 617 50.38 -12.91 -4.56
N ALA A 618 49.13 -12.52 -4.81
CA ALA A 618 48.83 -11.23 -5.44
C ALA A 618 48.98 -10.03 -4.47
N SER A 619 49.73 -9.02 -4.90
CA SER A 619 49.88 -7.72 -4.18
C SER A 619 48.80 -6.69 -4.52
N PHE A 620 47.87 -6.99 -5.42
CA PHE A 620 46.82 -6.07 -5.82
C PHE A 620 45.64 -6.80 -6.45
N VAL A 621 44.48 -6.14 -6.46
CA VAL A 621 43.31 -6.57 -7.22
C VAL A 621 42.88 -5.49 -8.18
N THR A 622 42.22 -5.92 -9.25
CA THR A 622 41.58 -5.04 -10.22
C THR A 622 40.07 -5.15 -10.07
N TYR A 623 39.35 -4.03 -10.12
CA TYR A 623 37.90 -3.99 -9.96
C TYR A 623 37.27 -2.96 -10.89
N GLN A 624 36.02 -3.20 -11.26
CA GLN A 624 35.26 -2.28 -12.11
C GLN A 624 34.48 -1.28 -11.26
N GLN A 625 34.76 0.00 -11.46
CA GLN A 625 34.03 1.09 -10.81
C GLN A 625 32.98 1.68 -11.75
N GLU A 626 31.72 1.62 -11.34
CA GLU A 626 30.61 2.30 -12.01
C GLU A 626 30.68 3.82 -11.83
N LYS A 627 30.78 4.56 -12.94
CA LYS A 627 30.59 6.01 -12.95
C LYS A 627 29.19 6.35 -13.46
N TYR A 628 28.37 6.89 -12.57
CA TYR A 628 27.04 7.39 -12.90
C TYR A 628 27.15 8.79 -13.53
N ASN A 629 26.67 8.94 -14.76
CA ASN A 629 26.47 10.25 -15.34
C ASN A 629 25.21 10.88 -14.75
N VAL A 630 25.39 11.81 -13.81
CA VAL A 630 24.30 12.51 -13.10
C VAL A 630 23.31 13.19 -14.05
N LYS A 631 23.71 13.52 -15.28
CA LYS A 631 22.83 14.23 -16.24
C LYS A 631 21.79 13.35 -16.95
N PHE A 632 21.99 12.04 -17.08
CA PHE A 632 21.16 11.25 -18.02
C PHE A 632 20.61 9.93 -17.49
N SER A 633 20.88 9.53 -16.25
CA SER A 633 20.33 8.31 -15.62
C SER A 633 20.46 6.99 -16.41
N ARG A 634 21.18 6.94 -17.55
CA ARG A 634 21.11 5.79 -18.48
C ARG A 634 22.37 5.44 -19.29
N ALA A 635 23.55 5.79 -18.81
CA ALA A 635 24.77 5.09 -19.25
C ALA A 635 25.75 5.00 -18.07
N VAL A 636 25.97 3.77 -17.59
CA VAL A 636 27.01 3.47 -16.61
C VAL A 636 28.29 3.21 -17.39
N LYS A 637 29.25 4.13 -17.32
CA LYS A 637 30.60 3.84 -17.83
C LYS A 637 31.35 3.10 -16.74
N PHE A 638 31.76 1.88 -17.03
CA PHE A 638 32.65 1.12 -16.16
C PHE A 638 34.08 1.62 -16.37
N THR A 639 34.77 1.91 -15.27
CA THR A 639 36.21 2.21 -15.31
C THR A 639 36.94 1.20 -14.46
N GLU A 640 37.86 0.48 -15.06
CA GLU A 640 38.75 -0.44 -14.37
C GLU A 640 39.70 0.34 -13.44
N LYS A 641 39.86 -0.17 -12.22
CA LYS A 641 40.69 0.42 -11.16
C LYS A 641 41.48 -0.68 -10.48
N ARG A 642 42.68 -0.33 -10.01
CA ARG A 642 43.59 -1.23 -9.30
C ARG A 642 43.84 -0.70 -7.90
N THR A 643 43.96 -1.60 -6.93
CA THR A 643 44.34 -1.24 -5.56
C THR A 643 45.11 -2.36 -4.88
N SER A 644 46.08 -2.01 -4.04
CA SER A 644 46.80 -2.91 -3.14
C SER A 644 46.03 -3.21 -1.86
N LYS A 645 44.97 -2.44 -1.55
CA LYS A 645 44.15 -2.60 -0.33
C LYS A 645 42.82 -3.25 -0.67
N PHE A 646 42.68 -4.52 -0.30
CA PHE A 646 41.49 -5.31 -0.58
C PHE A 646 41.19 -6.26 0.58
N GLU A 647 40.04 -6.94 0.52
CA GLU A 647 39.69 -7.96 1.49
C GLU A 647 39.35 -9.27 0.76
N VAL A 648 39.81 -10.41 1.29
CA VAL A 648 39.54 -11.75 0.73
C VAL A 648 38.53 -12.47 1.61
N LEU A 649 37.52 -13.09 1.00
CA LEU A 649 36.52 -13.88 1.73
C LEU A 649 37.14 -15.21 2.15
N VAL A 650 37.08 -15.51 3.43
CA VAL A 650 37.69 -16.70 4.06
C VAL A 650 36.69 -17.39 4.97
N LEU A 651 36.85 -18.71 5.18
CA LEU A 651 36.12 -19.42 6.23
C LEU A 651 36.65 -19.03 7.61
N ARG A 652 35.76 -19.00 8.60
CA ARG A 652 36.14 -18.80 10.01
C ARG A 652 36.70 -20.06 10.68
N TYR A 653 36.40 -21.23 10.11
CA TYR A 653 36.72 -22.54 10.64
C TYR A 653 37.43 -23.35 9.56
N ASP A 654 38.19 -24.36 9.99
CA ASP A 654 38.76 -25.32 9.05
C ASP A 654 37.59 -26.01 8.29
N PRO A 655 37.62 -26.06 6.95
CA PRO A 655 36.58 -26.75 6.17
C PRO A 655 36.34 -28.20 6.60
N VAL A 656 37.34 -28.89 7.21
CA VAL A 656 37.15 -30.26 7.70
C VAL A 656 36.27 -30.35 8.94
N ASP A 657 36.16 -29.27 9.73
CA ASP A 657 35.40 -29.23 10.98
C ASP A 657 33.90 -29.01 10.75
N TYR A 658 33.51 -28.65 9.53
CA TYR A 658 32.13 -28.28 9.21
C TYR A 658 31.49 -29.28 8.25
N ARG A 659 30.59 -30.12 8.75
CA ARG A 659 29.73 -30.98 7.92
C ARG A 659 28.41 -30.27 7.64
N SER A 660 28.23 -29.77 6.41
CA SER A 660 26.93 -29.25 5.98
C SER A 660 25.94 -30.40 5.77
N PRO A 661 24.67 -30.26 6.20
CA PRO A 661 23.61 -31.24 5.90
C PRO A 661 23.13 -31.19 4.44
N LEU A 662 23.59 -30.23 3.63
CA LEU A 662 23.38 -30.28 2.18
C LEU A 662 24.17 -31.45 1.59
N THR A 663 23.51 -32.23 0.75
CA THR A 663 24.04 -33.46 0.15
C THR A 663 25.37 -33.19 -0.56
N GLU A 664 26.43 -33.88 -0.15
CA GLU A 664 27.68 -34.01 -0.91
C GLU A 664 27.33 -34.32 -2.37
N GLY A 665 27.57 -33.37 -3.28
CA GLY A 665 27.27 -33.51 -4.72
C GLY A 665 26.42 -32.41 -5.36
N GLU A 666 25.76 -31.53 -4.59
CA GLU A 666 24.95 -30.43 -5.16
C GLU A 666 25.71 -29.12 -5.38
N LEU A 667 26.89 -28.97 -4.78
CA LEU A 667 27.69 -27.74 -4.80
C LEU A 667 28.88 -27.88 -5.75
N MET A 668 29.03 -26.92 -6.67
CA MET A 668 30.21 -26.79 -7.54
C MET A 668 31.34 -26.07 -6.79
N ASP A 669 32.57 -26.56 -6.96
CA ASP A 669 33.80 -26.02 -6.37
C ASP A 669 33.68 -25.66 -4.87
N PRO A 670 33.31 -26.63 -4.01
CA PRO A 670 33.04 -26.35 -2.60
C PRO A 670 34.31 -25.96 -1.84
N THR A 671 34.19 -24.94 -0.99
CA THR A 671 35.13 -24.60 0.08
C THR A 671 34.41 -24.78 1.42
N GLY A 672 34.54 -25.98 2.01
CA GLY A 672 33.80 -26.36 3.21
C GLY A 672 32.28 -26.40 2.97
N PRO A 673 31.44 -25.70 3.76
CA PRO A 673 29.98 -25.68 3.56
C PRO A 673 29.48 -24.75 2.47
N LEU A 674 30.39 -24.02 1.82
CA LEU A 674 30.06 -23.05 0.79
C LEU A 674 30.45 -23.61 -0.56
N GLY A 675 29.62 -23.40 -1.56
CA GLY A 675 29.93 -23.74 -2.94
C GLY A 675 28.95 -23.06 -3.87
N TRP A 676 29.25 -23.14 -5.15
CA TRP A 676 28.44 -22.57 -6.21
C TRP A 676 27.23 -23.45 -6.49
N ILE A 677 26.07 -22.82 -6.60
CA ILE A 677 24.84 -23.47 -7.05
C ILE A 677 24.55 -22.96 -8.45
N ASN A 678 24.55 -23.87 -9.41
CA ASN A 678 24.13 -23.53 -10.76
C ASN A 678 22.61 -23.38 -10.80
N ILE A 679 22.13 -22.20 -11.18
CA ILE A 679 20.69 -21.92 -11.21
C ILE A 679 20.06 -22.27 -12.57
N TYR A 680 20.87 -22.51 -13.59
CA TYR A 680 20.44 -22.72 -14.98
C TYR A 680 21.12 -23.94 -15.63
N THR A 681 20.80 -25.14 -15.16
CA THR A 681 20.89 -26.38 -15.96
C THR A 681 19.52 -27.00 -16.13
N ARG A 682 18.67 -26.36 -16.94
CA ARG A 682 17.74 -27.14 -17.75
C ARG A 682 17.98 -26.76 -19.20
N THR A 683 18.81 -27.55 -19.86
CA THR A 683 18.55 -27.92 -21.24
C THR A 683 17.07 -28.30 -21.30
N GLU A 684 16.28 -27.65 -22.14
CA GLU A 684 15.01 -28.24 -22.55
C GLU A 684 15.35 -29.65 -23.02
N VAL A 685 14.91 -30.65 -22.25
CA VAL A 685 14.85 -32.02 -22.76
C VAL A 685 13.99 -31.89 -24.01
N SER A 686 14.60 -32.12 -25.17
CA SER A 686 13.87 -32.18 -26.42
C SER A 686 12.76 -33.22 -26.21
N LEU A 687 11.53 -32.87 -26.60
CA LEU A 687 10.39 -33.79 -26.52
C LEU A 687 10.68 -35.12 -27.26
N ALA A 688 11.69 -35.15 -28.13
CA ALA A 688 12.18 -36.36 -28.82
C ALA A 688 12.74 -37.42 -27.86
N ASP A 689 13.38 -37.04 -26.74
CA ASP A 689 13.99 -38.01 -25.80
C ASP A 689 12.93 -38.77 -24.97
N TYR A 690 11.68 -38.30 -24.96
CA TYR A 690 10.55 -38.97 -24.31
C TYR A 690 9.81 -39.96 -25.24
N LEU A 691 10.09 -39.95 -26.54
CA LEU A 691 9.35 -40.76 -27.52
C LEU A 691 9.99 -42.13 -27.82
N ASP A 692 11.21 -42.40 -27.35
CA ASP A 692 11.89 -43.70 -27.53
C ASP A 692 11.60 -44.72 -26.41
N TRP A 693 10.68 -44.41 -25.49
CA TRP A 693 10.33 -45.29 -24.35
C TRP A 693 8.93 -45.92 -24.43
N PHE A 694 8.32 -45.94 -25.60
CA PHE A 694 7.16 -46.78 -25.88
C PHE A 694 7.50 -47.80 -26.97
N PRO A 695 7.39 -49.12 -26.71
CA PRO A 695 7.29 -50.10 -27.78
C PRO A 695 6.00 -49.92 -28.60
#